data_AF-A0AAV8FP43-F1
#
_entry.id   AF-A0AAV8FP43-F1
#
_cell.length_a   1.000
_cell.length_b   1.000
_cell.length_c   1.000
_cell.angle_alpha   90.00
_cell.angle_beta   90.00
_cell.angle_gamma   90.00
#
_symmetry.space_group_name_H-M   'P 1'
#
loop_
_entity.id
_entity.type
_entity.pdbx_description
1 polymer ?
#
loop_
_entity_poly.entity_id
_entity_poly.type
_entity_poly.pdbx_seq_one_letter_code
_entity_poly.pdbx_strand_id
1 'polypeptide(L)'
;MSIILVNIRYKLLTTKVKVDGPHKSSEGINVHLPTNTGDYTEKALRLNSKNYYFYTTNSTAGFSVQLCISWLLCFYTGKEILDKPNLSTQREREREMAFQDRMLSLSLCSLLLLLAPPLILAHVSLEPQEELASGKKVGGLVSWRRSVAEAPEVGDVPVENGSFVLAQQRTYRRDPLDGYKKYNGGWNISNNHYWASVGFTAAPLFAIALAWFVGFGLALAVIGICYCCFPKRSYSYSRTAYALSLILLILFTLAAIVGCVVLYTGQGKFYRSTTTTVEYVVGQANYTVENLRNFSDSLAAAKRVDVDQFFLPSDVMNQIDTAQVKLNSSASNLESRTLDNSRKIKKALNSVRLALVIVAAVMLFLAFVGFCFSIYGWQFIVSLLVVVGWILVTGTFILCGIFLLLHNVVADTCVSMDDWVMHPHMHTALDDILPCVDAATANDSFYKGREVTSQLVNLVNQVISNVSNQNIAPNPTPLYFNQSGPLMPLLCNPYNGDLSNRSCSAGEVDLYNATQVWKGYECETKVVSGREICSTAGRVTPRIYNQMAAAVNVSQGLYQYGPFLNQLEDCTFVRDTFTSIDSNNCPGLEKYSRWVYIGLVMVSAAVMLSLVFWVVYARERRHRVYNKQFAARSGQGTYPVQDKESET
;
A
#
# COMPACT_ATOMS: atom_id res chain seq x y z
N MET A 1 0.24 -5.02 2.87
CA MET A 1 0.23 -3.73 2.13
C MET A 1 1.58 -3.36 1.48
N SER A 2 2.71 -3.51 2.18
CA SER A 2 4.09 -3.30 1.68
C SER A 2 4.44 -4.17 0.48
N ILE A 3 4.09 -5.46 0.55
CA ILE A 3 4.28 -6.43 -0.53
C ILE A 3 3.37 -6.09 -1.72
N ILE A 4 2.16 -5.56 -1.49
CA ILE A 4 1.20 -5.20 -2.53
C ILE A 4 1.68 -3.98 -3.33
N LEU A 5 2.16 -2.90 -2.68
CA LEU A 5 2.68 -1.73 -3.39
C LEU A 5 4.02 -2.02 -4.11
N VAL A 6 4.86 -2.89 -3.53
CA VAL A 6 6.10 -3.35 -4.16
C VAL A 6 5.84 -4.33 -5.30
N ASN A 7 4.91 -5.28 -5.16
CA ASN A 7 4.51 -6.20 -6.24
C ASN A 7 3.72 -5.49 -7.33
N ILE A 8 2.90 -4.48 -7.03
CA ILE A 8 2.27 -3.66 -8.08
C ILE A 8 3.34 -2.93 -8.88
N ARG A 9 4.37 -2.37 -8.21
CA ARG A 9 5.52 -1.75 -8.91
C ARG A 9 6.35 -2.79 -9.69
N TYR A 10 6.60 -3.97 -9.12
CA TYR A 10 7.39 -5.04 -9.75
C TYR A 10 6.64 -5.69 -10.93
N LYS A 11 5.36 -6.06 -10.76
CA LYS A 11 4.50 -6.65 -11.80
C LYS A 11 4.16 -5.67 -12.93
N LEU A 12 3.90 -4.39 -12.64
CA LEU A 12 3.70 -3.37 -13.69
C LEU A 12 4.98 -3.11 -14.50
N LEU A 13 6.17 -3.25 -13.88
CA LEU A 13 7.45 -3.15 -14.57
C LEU A 13 7.77 -4.42 -15.40
N THR A 14 7.37 -5.61 -14.95
CA THR A 14 7.60 -6.88 -15.68
C THR A 14 6.58 -7.16 -16.79
N THR A 15 5.49 -6.39 -16.91
CA THR A 15 4.58 -6.45 -18.08
C THR A 15 5.18 -5.85 -19.37
N LYS A 16 6.43 -5.39 -19.35
CA LYS A 16 7.20 -5.11 -20.57
C LYS A 16 8.27 -6.18 -20.77
N VAL A 17 8.09 -6.93 -21.86
CA VAL A 17 9.02 -7.86 -22.51
C VAL A 17 9.03 -9.29 -21.95
N LYS A 18 8.08 -10.11 -22.44
CA LYS A 18 8.34 -11.51 -22.74
C LYS A 18 8.39 -11.63 -24.27
N VAL A 19 9.58 -11.80 -24.82
CA VAL A 19 9.79 -12.20 -26.21
C VAL A 19 10.48 -13.56 -26.12
N ASP A 20 9.76 -14.60 -26.52
CA ASP A 20 10.26 -15.97 -26.60
C ASP A 20 11.20 -16.12 -27.81
N GLY A 21 12.34 -16.80 -27.62
CA GLY A 21 13.27 -17.23 -28.68
C GLY A 21 14.55 -17.86 -28.09
N PRO A 22 15.14 -18.91 -28.72
CA PRO A 22 15.36 -20.19 -28.03
C PRO A 22 16.79 -20.46 -27.54
N HIS A 23 16.85 -21.48 -26.66
CA HIS A 23 17.98 -22.25 -26.15
C HIS A 23 19.24 -22.31 -27.03
N LYS A 24 20.40 -22.09 -26.40
CA LYS A 24 21.59 -22.92 -26.62
C LYS A 24 22.38 -23.11 -25.32
N SER A 25 22.81 -24.35 -25.16
CA SER A 25 23.43 -25.00 -24.00
C SER A 25 24.93 -24.73 -23.86
N SER A 26 25.40 -24.81 -22.61
CA SER A 26 26.71 -25.30 -22.11
C SER A 26 28.01 -24.78 -22.75
N GLU A 27 28.88 -24.19 -21.93
CA GLU A 27 30.18 -24.77 -21.54
C GLU A 27 30.90 -23.84 -20.55
N GLY A 28 31.42 -24.40 -19.45
CA GLY A 28 32.27 -23.69 -18.51
C GLY A 28 33.73 -23.77 -18.94
N ILE A 29 34.54 -22.80 -18.48
CA ILE A 29 35.99 -22.90 -18.32
C ILE A 29 36.37 -21.90 -17.20
N ASN A 30 36.94 -22.43 -16.12
CA ASN A 30 37.78 -21.69 -15.18
C ASN A 30 39.05 -21.23 -15.89
N VAL A 31 39.65 -20.09 -15.50
CA VAL A 31 41.09 -19.96 -15.16
C VAL A 31 41.55 -18.48 -15.09
N HIS A 32 42.25 -18.20 -13.97
CA HIS A 32 43.29 -17.19 -13.67
C HIS A 32 43.04 -15.67 -13.83
N LEU A 33 43.10 -14.98 -12.68
CA LEU A 33 43.68 -13.63 -12.56
C LEU A 33 45.20 -13.66 -12.85
N PRO A 34 45.74 -12.54 -13.36
CA PRO A 34 46.81 -11.90 -12.62
C PRO A 34 46.68 -10.37 -12.48
N THR A 35 47.26 -9.91 -11.38
CA THR A 35 47.64 -8.57 -10.94
C THR A 35 48.53 -7.82 -11.95
N ASN A 36 48.30 -6.54 -12.23
CA ASN A 36 49.12 -5.42 -11.74
C ASN A 36 48.70 -4.03 -12.28
N THR A 37 49.02 -3.04 -11.45
CA THR A 37 48.80 -1.59 -11.49
C THR A 37 49.74 -0.81 -12.43
N GLY A 38 49.30 0.38 -12.87
CA GLY A 38 50.14 1.50 -13.37
C GLY A 38 49.75 2.01 -14.76
N ASP A 39 48.87 3.03 -14.88
CA ASP A 39 49.18 4.48 -14.98
C ASP A 39 49.22 4.96 -16.45
N TYR A 40 49.03 6.28 -16.66
CA TYR A 40 48.87 7.06 -17.90
C TYR A 40 47.44 7.44 -18.31
N THR A 41 46.83 8.28 -17.48
CA THR A 41 45.83 9.28 -17.91
C THR A 41 46.53 10.55 -18.39
N GLU A 42 46.79 10.69 -19.69
CA GLU A 42 46.75 12.00 -20.41
C GLU A 42 47.12 11.83 -21.90
N LYS A 43 46.09 11.66 -22.75
CA LYS A 43 46.00 12.19 -24.14
C LYS A 43 44.83 11.51 -24.87
N ALA A 44 43.63 12.05 -24.71
CA ALA A 44 42.55 11.92 -25.71
C ALA A 44 41.47 12.98 -25.45
N LEU A 45 41.87 14.26 -25.38
CA LEU A 45 40.96 15.39 -25.31
C LEU A 45 40.93 16.07 -26.69
N ARG A 46 40.18 15.46 -27.62
CA ARG A 46 39.43 16.08 -28.74
C ARG A 46 39.02 14.99 -29.76
N LEU A 47 37.77 15.08 -30.19
CA LEU A 47 37.12 14.37 -31.32
C LEU A 47 36.63 12.93 -31.05
N ASN A 48 35.42 12.80 -30.48
CA ASN A 48 34.30 12.22 -31.24
C ASN A 48 32.94 12.51 -30.58
N SER A 49 32.40 13.69 -30.87
CA SER A 49 30.97 13.96 -30.77
C SER A 49 30.30 13.31 -31.98
N LYS A 50 29.81 12.07 -31.83
CA LYS A 50 28.68 11.48 -32.59
C LYS A 50 28.47 10.04 -32.13
N ASN A 51 27.19 9.68 -31.94
CA ASN A 51 26.61 8.35 -31.68
C ASN A 51 26.17 8.07 -30.23
N TYR A 52 25.18 8.83 -29.78
CA TYR A 52 24.10 8.28 -28.95
C TYR A 52 22.97 7.81 -29.89
N TYR A 53 22.93 6.52 -30.20
CA TYR A 53 21.74 5.92 -30.82
C TYR A 53 20.75 5.56 -29.71
N PHE A 54 19.71 6.39 -29.60
CA PHE A 54 18.44 6.06 -28.98
C PHE A 54 17.88 4.78 -29.60
N TYR A 55 17.74 3.70 -28.82
CA TYR A 55 16.79 2.64 -29.15
C TYR A 55 15.38 3.16 -28.86
N THR A 56 14.77 3.74 -29.87
CA THR A 56 13.34 4.05 -29.93
C THR A 56 12.56 2.74 -29.99
N THR A 57 11.83 2.40 -28.92
CA THR A 57 10.73 1.44 -29.02
C THR A 57 9.56 2.15 -29.70
N ASN A 58 9.59 2.11 -31.04
CA ASN A 58 8.48 2.45 -31.92
C ASN A 58 7.36 1.41 -31.78
N SER A 59 6.11 1.85 -31.61
CA SER A 59 4.98 1.33 -32.43
C SER A 59 3.64 2.05 -32.18
N THR A 60 3.33 2.61 -31.00
CA THR A 60 1.98 3.20 -30.77
C THR A 60 1.99 4.69 -30.37
N ALA A 61 2.97 5.12 -29.56
CA ALA A 61 3.10 6.53 -29.18
C ALA A 61 3.61 7.42 -30.33
N GLY A 62 4.54 6.91 -31.16
CA GLY A 62 5.07 7.63 -32.33
C GLY A 62 4.01 7.89 -33.40
N PHE A 63 3.11 6.93 -33.63
CA PHE A 63 1.97 7.09 -34.54
C PHE A 63 1.00 8.19 -34.07
N SER A 64 0.76 8.27 -32.76
CA SER A 64 -0.14 9.26 -32.16
C SER A 64 0.39 10.69 -32.30
N VAL A 65 1.71 10.89 -32.10
CA VAL A 65 2.36 12.20 -32.27
C VAL A 65 2.42 12.60 -33.76
N GLN A 66 2.69 11.64 -34.66
CA GLN A 66 2.71 11.89 -36.11
C GLN A 66 1.30 12.26 -36.64
N LEU A 67 0.25 11.59 -36.14
CA LEU A 67 -1.14 11.92 -36.45
C LEU A 67 -1.54 13.28 -35.89
N CYS A 68 -1.08 13.65 -34.69
CA CYS A 68 -1.27 15.00 -34.13
C CYS A 68 -0.62 16.09 -34.96
N ILE A 69 0.64 15.89 -35.38
CA ILE A 69 1.36 16.84 -36.23
C ILE A 69 0.67 16.96 -37.59
N SER A 70 0.28 15.83 -38.19
CA SER A 70 -0.43 15.82 -39.46
C SER A 70 -1.79 16.53 -39.36
N TRP A 71 -2.55 16.30 -38.28
CA TRP A 71 -3.83 16.97 -38.01
C TRP A 71 -3.68 18.48 -37.79
N LEU A 72 -2.67 18.90 -37.02
CA LEU A 72 -2.36 20.31 -36.78
C LEU A 72 -1.92 21.03 -38.07
N LEU A 73 -1.09 20.38 -38.90
CA LEU A 73 -0.68 20.91 -40.20
C LEU A 73 -1.85 21.01 -41.18
N CYS A 74 -2.76 20.03 -41.18
CA CYS A 74 -3.99 20.04 -41.97
C CYS A 74 -4.95 21.17 -41.58
N PHE A 75 -5.09 21.43 -40.27
CA PHE A 75 -5.88 22.56 -39.77
C PHE A 75 -5.23 23.92 -40.10
N TYR A 76 -3.90 23.97 -40.18
CA TYR A 76 -3.14 25.16 -40.55
C TYR A 76 -3.26 25.51 -42.05
N THR A 77 -3.16 24.51 -42.93
CA THR A 77 -3.23 24.71 -44.39
C THR A 77 -4.67 24.93 -44.90
N GLY A 78 -5.69 24.47 -44.19
CA GLY A 78 -7.11 24.71 -44.51
C GLY A 78 -7.59 26.18 -44.38
N LYS A 79 -6.69 27.12 -44.06
CA LYS A 79 -6.98 28.56 -43.97
C LYS A 79 -6.71 29.34 -45.26
N GLU A 80 -6.07 28.76 -46.27
CA GLU A 80 -5.63 29.52 -47.46
C GLU A 80 -6.22 29.13 -48.82
N ILE A 81 -7.10 28.13 -48.94
CA ILE A 81 -7.51 27.65 -50.27
C ILE A 81 -9.03 27.69 -50.49
N LEU A 82 -9.38 28.51 -51.50
CA LEU A 82 -10.56 28.51 -52.38
C LEU A 82 -11.77 29.38 -52.02
N ASP A 83 -11.76 30.55 -52.66
CA ASP A 83 -12.92 31.35 -53.06
C ASP A 83 -13.51 30.79 -54.39
N LYS A 84 -14.85 30.75 -54.46
CA LYS A 84 -15.80 30.54 -55.60
C LYS A 84 -16.79 29.38 -55.42
N PRO A 85 -18.11 29.67 -55.29
CA PRO A 85 -19.16 28.65 -55.36
C PRO A 85 -19.69 28.48 -56.79
N ASN A 86 -19.83 27.24 -57.25
CA ASN A 86 -20.64 26.91 -58.42
C ASN A 86 -21.92 26.18 -58.01
N LEU A 87 -23.03 26.64 -58.58
CA LEU A 87 -24.40 26.32 -58.23
C LEU A 87 -24.95 25.25 -59.17
N SER A 88 -24.78 23.96 -58.85
CA SER A 88 -25.67 22.89 -59.37
C SER A 88 -25.33 21.57 -58.70
N THR A 89 -26.29 21.06 -57.91
CA THR A 89 -26.53 19.65 -57.46
C THR A 89 -27.20 19.67 -56.09
N GLN A 90 -28.37 20.29 -56.00
CA GLN A 90 -29.13 20.37 -54.75
C GLN A 90 -29.79 19.02 -54.38
N ARG A 91 -29.99 18.13 -55.37
CA ARG A 91 -30.74 16.88 -55.22
C ARG A 91 -29.87 15.66 -54.86
N GLU A 92 -28.56 15.70 -55.12
CA GLU A 92 -27.59 14.71 -54.60
C GLU A 92 -27.11 15.05 -53.18
N ARG A 93 -27.11 16.34 -52.82
CA ARG A 93 -26.80 16.83 -51.47
C ARG A 93 -27.76 16.29 -50.40
N GLU A 94 -29.03 16.03 -50.72
CA GLU A 94 -30.04 15.58 -49.75
C GLU A 94 -29.87 14.12 -49.29
N ARG A 95 -29.37 13.22 -50.16
CA ARG A 95 -29.13 11.82 -49.76
C ARG A 95 -27.88 11.66 -48.90
N GLU A 96 -26.87 12.50 -49.09
CA GLU A 96 -25.65 12.49 -48.27
C GLU A 96 -25.82 13.24 -46.94
N MET A 97 -26.71 14.25 -46.87
CA MET A 97 -27.11 14.90 -45.61
C MET A 97 -27.76 13.90 -44.64
N ALA A 98 -28.56 12.95 -45.15
CA ALA A 98 -29.16 11.90 -44.33
C ALA A 98 -28.13 10.86 -43.82
N PHE A 99 -26.98 10.69 -44.47
CA PHE A 99 -25.93 9.75 -44.04
C PHE A 99 -25.02 10.38 -42.97
N GLN A 100 -24.66 11.65 -43.13
CA GLN A 100 -23.76 12.34 -42.21
C GLN A 100 -24.45 12.78 -40.91
N ASP A 101 -25.71 13.21 -40.96
CA ASP A 101 -26.53 13.42 -39.75
C ASP A 101 -26.88 12.11 -39.08
N ARG A 102 -27.11 11.01 -39.83
CA ARG A 102 -27.20 9.68 -39.23
C ARG A 102 -25.89 9.26 -38.61
N MET A 103 -24.72 9.58 -39.16
CA MET A 103 -23.44 9.16 -38.58
C MET A 103 -23.04 9.99 -37.35
N LEU A 104 -23.36 11.29 -37.32
CA LEU A 104 -23.17 12.15 -36.14
C LEU A 104 -24.23 11.89 -35.06
N SER A 105 -25.48 11.64 -35.43
CA SER A 105 -26.52 11.22 -34.48
C SER A 105 -26.34 9.77 -34.04
N LEU A 106 -25.87 8.84 -34.88
CA LEU A 106 -25.50 7.47 -34.47
C LEU A 106 -24.21 7.47 -33.65
N SER A 107 -23.26 8.38 -33.90
CA SER A 107 -22.08 8.59 -33.06
C SER A 107 -22.45 9.22 -31.73
N LEU A 108 -23.27 10.28 -31.71
CA LEU A 108 -23.78 10.89 -30.49
C LEU A 108 -24.73 9.98 -29.73
N CYS A 109 -25.58 9.19 -30.40
CA CYS A 109 -26.52 8.25 -29.80
C CYS A 109 -25.81 6.95 -29.40
N SER A 110 -24.78 6.48 -30.12
CA SER A 110 -23.90 5.40 -29.64
C SER A 110 -23.02 5.88 -28.49
N LEU A 111 -22.56 7.13 -28.49
CA LEU A 111 -21.83 7.74 -27.37
C LEU A 111 -22.77 8.02 -26.18
N LEU A 112 -24.03 8.42 -26.40
CA LEU A 112 -25.08 8.56 -25.37
C LEU A 112 -25.60 7.21 -24.87
N LEU A 113 -25.61 6.15 -25.69
CA LEU A 113 -25.90 4.77 -25.29
C LEU A 113 -24.70 4.13 -24.57
N LEU A 114 -23.46 4.49 -24.94
CA LEU A 114 -22.23 4.17 -24.20
C LEU A 114 -22.05 5.02 -22.94
N LEU A 115 -22.76 6.16 -22.84
CA LEU A 115 -22.89 7.04 -21.67
C LEU A 115 -24.26 6.92 -20.98
N ALA A 116 -25.05 5.89 -21.30
CA ALA A 116 -26.18 5.47 -20.47
C ALA A 116 -25.76 4.69 -19.19
N PRO A 117 -24.53 4.13 -19.06
CA PRO A 117 -24.11 3.51 -17.81
C PRO A 117 -23.78 4.41 -16.60
N PRO A 118 -23.61 5.75 -16.64
CA PRO A 118 -23.46 6.52 -15.42
C PRO A 118 -24.79 6.73 -14.67
N LEU A 119 -25.94 6.47 -15.31
CA LEU A 119 -27.21 6.29 -14.59
C LEU A 119 -27.37 4.86 -14.05
N ILE A 120 -26.66 3.87 -14.61
CA ILE A 120 -26.65 2.49 -14.10
C ILE A 120 -25.56 2.27 -13.04
N LEU A 121 -24.53 3.11 -12.96
CA LEU A 121 -23.59 3.12 -11.81
C LEU A 121 -24.22 3.68 -10.53
N ALA A 122 -25.36 4.38 -10.62
CA ALA A 122 -26.23 4.61 -9.47
C ALA A 122 -27.02 3.35 -9.06
N HIS A 123 -27.23 2.40 -9.98
CA HIS A 123 -27.90 1.11 -9.72
C HIS A 123 -26.95 -0.05 -9.36
N VAL A 124 -25.65 0.02 -9.66
CA VAL A 124 -24.67 -0.96 -9.13
C VAL A 124 -24.34 -0.69 -7.64
N SER A 125 -24.87 0.40 -7.07
CA SER A 125 -24.91 0.61 -5.61
C SER A 125 -26.21 0.10 -4.96
N LEU A 126 -27.10 -0.61 -5.67
CA LEU A 126 -28.36 -1.08 -5.09
C LEU A 126 -28.72 -2.52 -5.52
N GLU A 127 -28.16 -3.49 -4.79
CA GLU A 127 -28.89 -4.66 -4.27
C GLU A 127 -28.09 -5.21 -3.07
N PRO A 128 -28.75 -5.80 -2.06
CA PRO A 128 -28.90 -5.15 -0.76
C PRO A 128 -27.97 -5.77 0.27
N GLN A 129 -27.28 -4.92 1.03
CA GLN A 129 -26.91 -5.25 2.40
C GLN A 129 -28.09 -4.79 3.25
N GLU A 130 -28.83 -5.73 3.86
CA GLU A 130 -29.81 -5.41 4.89
C GLU A 130 -29.11 -4.62 6.00
N GLU A 131 -29.30 -3.30 6.04
CA GLU A 131 -29.17 -2.54 7.28
C GLU A 131 -30.58 -2.34 7.85
N LEU A 132 -30.87 -3.10 8.91
CA LEU A 132 -31.99 -2.83 9.80
C LEU A 132 -31.77 -1.46 10.45
N ALA A 133 -32.67 -0.53 10.14
CA ALA A 133 -32.62 0.86 10.58
C ALA A 133 -32.59 1.00 12.12
N SER A 134 -31.67 1.84 12.59
CA SER A 134 -31.56 2.32 13.97
C SER A 134 -32.78 3.17 14.36
N GLY A 135 -33.63 2.63 15.24
CA GLY A 135 -34.62 3.37 16.01
C GLY A 135 -34.06 3.77 17.37
N LYS A 136 -33.93 5.08 17.61
CA LYS A 136 -33.47 5.69 18.85
C LYS A 136 -34.52 5.53 19.98
N LYS A 137 -34.16 4.91 21.12
CA LYS A 137 -34.53 5.30 22.50
C LYS A 137 -33.93 4.37 23.59
N VAL A 138 -33.15 4.99 24.49
CA VAL A 138 -33.08 4.86 25.96
C VAL A 138 -33.13 3.46 26.62
N GLY A 139 -31.99 3.09 27.25
CA GLY A 139 -31.88 2.56 28.62
C GLY A 139 -32.31 1.11 28.92
N GLY A 140 -31.38 0.33 29.49
CA GLY A 140 -31.71 -0.77 30.43
C GLY A 140 -31.35 -2.20 29.98
N LEU A 141 -30.38 -2.76 30.69
CA LEU A 141 -30.16 -4.15 31.14
C LEU A 141 -31.08 -5.30 30.62
N VAL A 142 -30.43 -6.46 30.45
CA VAL A 142 -30.92 -7.87 30.55
C VAL A 142 -31.10 -8.66 29.23
N SER A 143 -30.20 -9.65 29.07
CA SER A 143 -30.37 -11.02 28.54
C SER A 143 -31.73 -11.40 27.97
N TRP A 144 -31.80 -11.92 26.74
CA TRP A 144 -32.62 -13.10 26.41
C TRP A 144 -32.11 -13.86 25.18
N ARG A 145 -32.05 -15.18 25.38
CA ARG A 145 -31.84 -16.29 24.46
C ARG A 145 -33.20 -16.71 23.84
N ARG A 146 -33.27 -17.00 22.53
CA ARG A 146 -34.25 -17.92 21.88
C ARG A 146 -33.78 -18.20 20.43
N SER A 147 -33.18 -19.35 20.10
CA SER A 147 -33.74 -20.69 19.82
C SER A 147 -34.40 -20.84 18.43
N VAL A 148 -33.63 -21.48 17.53
CA VAL A 148 -33.94 -22.54 16.52
C VAL A 148 -35.19 -22.40 15.63
N ALA A 149 -34.93 -22.36 14.32
CA ALA A 149 -35.76 -22.99 13.30
C ALA A 149 -34.85 -23.89 12.43
N GLU A 150 -35.36 -25.07 12.10
CA GLU A 150 -34.65 -26.28 11.69
C GLU A 150 -34.88 -26.58 10.21
N ALA A 151 -33.83 -27.01 9.49
CA ALA A 151 -33.80 -27.99 8.38
C ALA A 151 -32.59 -27.77 7.43
N PRO A 152 -32.08 -28.80 6.72
CA PRO A 152 -32.05 -30.23 7.02
C PRO A 152 -30.61 -30.75 7.20
N GLU A 153 -30.48 -31.91 7.85
CA GLU A 153 -29.25 -32.71 7.87
C GLU A 153 -28.79 -33.03 6.44
N VAL A 154 -27.62 -32.51 6.08
CA VAL A 154 -26.79 -33.07 5.02
C VAL A 154 -25.66 -33.79 5.74
N GLY A 155 -25.65 -35.12 5.59
CA GLY A 155 -24.84 -36.04 6.36
C GLY A 155 -23.35 -35.74 6.35
N ASP A 156 -22.66 -36.33 7.33
CA ASP A 156 -21.21 -36.37 7.54
C ASP A 156 -20.43 -36.18 6.23
N VAL A 157 -20.12 -34.93 5.93
CA VAL A 157 -19.03 -34.61 5.03
C VAL A 157 -17.78 -34.90 5.85
N PRO A 158 -16.83 -35.72 5.35
CA PRO A 158 -15.57 -35.89 6.03
C PRO A 158 -15.02 -34.50 6.32
N VAL A 159 -14.49 -34.28 7.52
CA VAL A 159 -13.58 -33.17 7.76
C VAL A 159 -12.42 -33.39 6.80
N GLU A 160 -12.54 -32.85 5.58
CA GLU A 160 -11.38 -32.62 4.75
C GLU A 160 -10.50 -31.69 5.58
N ASN A 161 -9.24 -32.08 5.70
CA ASN A 161 -8.14 -31.21 6.14
C ASN A 161 -8.01 -30.03 5.15
N GLY A 162 -9.03 -29.19 5.08
CA GLY A 162 -9.11 -28.02 4.22
C GLY A 162 -8.47 -26.84 4.95
N SER A 163 -7.45 -26.27 4.34
CA SER A 163 -6.89 -24.99 4.76
C SER A 163 -8.00 -23.95 4.87
N PHE A 164 -8.05 -23.22 5.98
CA PHE A 164 -9.01 -22.13 6.14
C PHE A 164 -8.71 -21.05 5.10
N VAL A 165 -9.75 -20.56 4.43
CA VAL A 165 -9.63 -19.64 3.30
C VAL A 165 -9.94 -18.22 3.75
N LEU A 166 -8.90 -17.36 3.79
CA LEU A 166 -9.03 -15.97 4.20
C LEU A 166 -9.88 -15.15 3.21
N ALA A 167 -10.75 -14.28 3.72
CA ALA A 167 -11.62 -13.37 2.96
C ALA A 167 -12.41 -14.08 1.85
N GLN A 168 -12.87 -15.31 2.09
CA GLN A 168 -13.48 -16.18 1.08
C GLN A 168 -14.64 -15.49 0.36
N GLN A 169 -15.61 -14.94 1.10
CA GLN A 169 -16.79 -14.30 0.53
C GLN A 169 -16.44 -13.09 -0.33
N ARG A 170 -15.49 -12.26 0.13
CA ARG A 170 -15.10 -11.02 -0.56
C ARG A 170 -14.25 -11.28 -1.80
N THR A 171 -13.43 -12.33 -1.79
CA THR A 171 -12.53 -12.71 -2.89
C THR A 171 -13.20 -13.58 -3.95
N TYR A 172 -14.46 -14.01 -3.71
CA TYR A 172 -15.26 -14.82 -4.63
C TYR A 172 -15.69 -14.07 -5.89
N ARG A 173 -14.72 -13.86 -6.80
CA ARG A 173 -14.83 -13.05 -8.02
C ARG A 173 -14.39 -13.87 -9.24
N ARG A 174 -14.74 -13.42 -10.45
CA ARG A 174 -14.37 -14.12 -11.69
C ARG A 174 -12.87 -14.04 -11.95
N ASP A 175 -12.26 -15.18 -12.25
CA ASP A 175 -10.86 -15.29 -12.60
C ASP A 175 -10.67 -15.55 -14.10
N PRO A 176 -10.11 -14.59 -14.85
CA PRO A 176 -9.85 -14.77 -16.28
C PRO A 176 -8.78 -15.83 -16.58
N LEU A 177 -7.93 -16.23 -15.62
CA LEU A 177 -6.94 -17.29 -15.82
C LEU A 177 -7.51 -18.71 -15.66
N ASP A 178 -8.68 -18.86 -15.04
CA ASP A 178 -9.39 -20.14 -14.88
C ASP A 178 -10.73 -20.13 -15.64
N GLY A 179 -10.68 -19.73 -16.91
CA GLY A 179 -11.86 -19.76 -17.79
C GLY A 179 -13.05 -18.93 -17.27
N TYR A 180 -12.80 -17.85 -16.53
CA TYR A 180 -13.80 -17.00 -15.89
C TYR A 180 -14.62 -17.66 -14.77
N LYS A 181 -14.17 -18.82 -14.27
CA LYS A 181 -14.74 -19.42 -13.05
C LYS A 181 -14.53 -18.50 -11.85
N LYS A 182 -15.37 -18.69 -10.83
CA LYS A 182 -15.24 -17.92 -9.59
C LYS A 182 -14.04 -18.44 -8.78
N TYR A 183 -13.13 -17.56 -8.46
CA TYR A 183 -11.97 -17.82 -7.62
C TYR A 183 -12.41 -18.15 -6.18
N ASN A 184 -11.96 -19.29 -5.66
CA ASN A 184 -12.31 -19.80 -4.34
C ASN A 184 -11.11 -19.92 -3.39
N GLY A 185 -9.92 -19.50 -3.81
CA GLY A 185 -8.67 -19.68 -3.05
C GLY A 185 -8.38 -18.62 -1.97
N GLY A 186 -9.30 -17.67 -1.74
CA GLY A 186 -9.15 -16.65 -0.70
C GLY A 186 -8.07 -15.61 -0.96
N TRP A 187 -7.86 -14.73 0.01
CA TRP A 187 -6.77 -13.77 -0.03
C TRP A 187 -5.43 -14.51 0.00
N ASN A 188 -4.66 -14.40 -1.09
CA ASN A 188 -3.32 -14.97 -1.20
C ASN A 188 -2.49 -14.16 -2.21
N ILE A 189 -1.57 -13.33 -1.70
CA ILE A 189 -0.74 -12.44 -2.54
C ILE A 189 0.32 -13.17 -3.38
N SER A 190 0.61 -14.44 -3.09
CA SER A 190 1.52 -15.28 -3.86
C SER A 190 0.80 -15.98 -5.02
N ASN A 191 -0.53 -16.14 -4.93
CA ASN A 191 -1.33 -16.80 -5.94
C ASN A 191 -1.61 -15.88 -7.15
N ASN A 192 -1.31 -16.36 -8.37
CA ASN A 192 -1.58 -15.62 -9.59
C ASN A 192 -3.08 -15.50 -9.90
N HIS A 193 -3.89 -16.50 -9.53
CA HIS A 193 -5.34 -16.50 -9.71
C HIS A 193 -6.01 -15.43 -8.84
N TYR A 194 -5.50 -15.18 -7.62
CA TYR A 194 -5.93 -14.05 -6.79
C TYR A 194 -5.72 -12.71 -7.50
N TRP A 195 -4.50 -12.48 -8.04
CA TRP A 195 -4.17 -11.23 -8.75
C TRP A 195 -4.99 -11.03 -10.03
N ALA A 196 -5.24 -12.11 -10.78
CA ALA A 196 -6.07 -12.06 -11.98
C ALA A 196 -7.52 -11.75 -11.64
N SER A 197 -8.06 -12.40 -10.61
CA SER A 197 -9.42 -12.20 -10.10
C SER A 197 -9.65 -10.78 -9.57
N VAL A 198 -8.78 -10.27 -8.69
CA VAL A 198 -8.89 -8.89 -8.19
C VAL A 198 -8.60 -7.88 -9.31
N GLY A 199 -7.67 -8.15 -10.21
CA GLY A 199 -7.37 -7.29 -11.35
C GLY A 199 -8.56 -7.17 -12.32
N PHE A 200 -9.32 -8.24 -12.50
CA PHE A 200 -10.48 -8.26 -13.39
C PHE A 200 -11.60 -7.32 -12.90
N THR A 201 -11.67 -6.99 -11.61
CA THR A 201 -12.61 -5.99 -11.09
C THR A 201 -12.39 -4.59 -11.70
N ALA A 202 -11.17 -4.27 -12.12
CA ALA A 202 -10.81 -3.01 -12.76
C ALA A 202 -10.94 -3.04 -14.30
N ALA A 203 -11.25 -4.20 -14.89
CA ALA A 203 -11.38 -4.36 -16.34
C ALA A 203 -12.34 -3.36 -17.01
N PRO A 204 -13.51 -2.99 -16.42
CA PRO A 204 -14.39 -2.00 -17.03
C PRO A 204 -13.72 -0.63 -17.23
N LEU A 205 -12.90 -0.18 -16.27
CA LEU A 205 -12.21 1.11 -16.36
C LEU A 205 -11.11 1.09 -17.43
N PHE A 206 -10.39 -0.03 -17.56
CA PHE A 206 -9.41 -0.20 -18.63
C PHE A 206 -10.07 -0.32 -20.00
N ALA A 207 -11.22 -0.98 -20.10
CA ALA A 207 -12.01 -1.06 -21.33
C ALA A 207 -12.52 0.33 -21.75
N ILE A 208 -13.01 1.14 -20.80
CA ILE A 208 -13.40 2.53 -21.06
C ILE A 208 -12.20 3.35 -21.53
N ALA A 209 -11.03 3.21 -20.89
CA ALA A 209 -9.81 3.90 -21.30
C ALA A 209 -9.40 3.54 -22.74
N LEU A 210 -9.43 2.25 -23.09
CA LEU A 210 -9.10 1.77 -24.42
C LEU A 210 -10.12 2.25 -25.47
N ALA A 211 -11.42 2.13 -25.17
CA ALA A 211 -12.50 2.57 -26.03
C ALA A 211 -12.44 4.08 -26.28
N TRP A 212 -12.17 4.87 -25.23
CA TRP A 212 -11.96 6.31 -25.35
C TRP A 212 -10.71 6.63 -26.18
N PHE A 213 -9.58 5.99 -25.89
CA PHE A 213 -8.34 6.24 -26.60
C PHE A 213 -8.47 5.97 -28.10
N VAL A 214 -8.98 4.78 -28.47
CA VAL A 214 -9.15 4.37 -29.86
C VAL A 214 -10.31 5.11 -30.51
N GLY A 215 -11.49 5.10 -29.91
CA GLY A 215 -12.71 5.68 -30.50
C GLY A 215 -12.61 7.18 -30.70
N PHE A 216 -12.18 7.93 -29.67
CA PHE A 216 -12.02 9.38 -29.78
C PHE A 216 -10.84 9.73 -30.69
N GLY A 217 -9.74 8.97 -30.63
CA GLY A 217 -8.59 9.16 -31.51
C GLY A 217 -8.93 8.98 -33.00
N LEU A 218 -9.67 7.91 -33.34
CA LEU A 218 -10.17 7.67 -34.69
C LEU A 218 -11.13 8.78 -35.14
N ALA A 219 -12.03 9.22 -34.25
CA ALA A 219 -12.95 10.32 -34.56
C ALA A 219 -12.18 11.62 -34.88
N LEU A 220 -11.16 11.97 -34.09
CA LEU A 220 -10.30 13.14 -34.37
C LEU A 220 -9.56 13.00 -35.71
N ALA A 221 -9.03 11.81 -36.02
CA ALA A 221 -8.34 11.53 -37.27
C ALA A 221 -9.27 11.67 -38.48
N VAL A 222 -10.47 11.08 -38.43
CA VAL A 222 -11.49 11.21 -39.49
C VAL A 222 -11.90 12.66 -39.68
N ILE A 223 -12.16 13.39 -38.60
CA ILE A 223 -12.49 14.82 -38.66
C ILE A 223 -11.35 15.60 -39.35
N GLY A 224 -10.08 15.30 -39.04
CA GLY A 224 -8.93 15.94 -39.68
C GLY A 224 -8.84 15.66 -41.18
N ILE A 225 -8.98 14.40 -41.58
CA ILE A 225 -8.95 13.99 -42.99
C ILE A 225 -10.11 14.64 -43.76
N CYS A 226 -11.33 14.62 -43.21
CA CYS A 226 -12.49 15.24 -43.84
C CYS A 226 -12.33 16.76 -44.00
N TYR A 227 -11.69 17.45 -43.04
CA TYR A 227 -11.40 18.88 -43.15
C TYR A 227 -10.39 19.23 -44.25
N CYS A 228 -9.53 18.27 -44.65
CA CYS A 228 -8.50 18.49 -45.66
C CYS A 228 -8.87 17.99 -47.06
N CYS A 229 -9.72 16.97 -47.15
CA CYS A 229 -10.09 16.35 -48.42
C CYS A 229 -11.41 16.90 -49.01
N PHE A 230 -12.27 17.56 -48.22
CA PHE A 230 -13.58 18.02 -48.70
C PHE A 230 -13.85 19.51 -48.42
N PRO A 231 -14.36 20.28 -49.40
CA PRO A 231 -14.76 21.68 -49.19
C PRO A 231 -15.98 21.79 -48.25
N LYS A 232 -15.97 22.84 -47.43
CA LYS A 232 -16.97 23.08 -46.36
C LYS A 232 -18.39 23.17 -46.93
N ARG A 233 -19.31 22.32 -46.43
CA ARG A 233 -20.76 22.45 -46.64
C ARG A 233 -21.36 23.49 -45.67
N SER A 234 -22.35 24.24 -46.13
CA SER A 234 -23.15 25.15 -45.31
C SER A 234 -24.13 24.37 -44.43
N TYR A 235 -23.76 24.14 -43.18
CA TYR A 235 -24.63 23.54 -42.17
C TYR A 235 -25.46 24.62 -41.45
N SER A 236 -26.72 24.29 -41.12
CA SER A 236 -27.67 25.22 -40.49
C SER A 236 -27.41 25.34 -38.98
N TYR A 237 -27.40 26.57 -38.47
CA TYR A 237 -27.16 26.88 -37.05
C TYR A 237 -28.35 26.44 -36.18
N SER A 238 -28.08 25.70 -35.11
CA SER A 238 -29.11 25.32 -34.12
C SER A 238 -28.93 26.08 -32.81
N ARG A 239 -29.89 26.96 -32.48
CA ARG A 239 -29.90 27.74 -31.23
C ARG A 239 -30.02 26.86 -29.99
N THR A 240 -30.76 25.76 -30.08
CA THR A 240 -30.96 24.81 -28.97
C THR A 240 -29.68 24.03 -28.68
N ALA A 241 -28.98 23.54 -29.71
CA ALA A 241 -27.70 22.83 -29.56
C ALA A 241 -26.61 23.73 -28.96
N TYR A 242 -26.55 25.00 -29.38
CA TYR A 242 -25.65 26.00 -28.81
C TYR A 242 -25.91 26.29 -27.33
N ALA A 243 -27.18 26.49 -26.94
CA ALA A 243 -27.54 26.76 -25.55
C ALA A 243 -27.31 25.54 -24.64
N LEU A 244 -27.71 24.35 -25.09
CA LEU A 244 -27.57 23.10 -24.34
C LEU A 244 -26.11 22.72 -24.14
N SER A 245 -25.27 22.84 -25.17
CA SER A 245 -23.83 22.57 -25.04
C SER A 245 -23.15 23.53 -24.05
N LEU A 246 -23.54 24.80 -24.01
CA LEU A 246 -23.02 25.75 -23.03
C LEU A 246 -23.41 25.38 -21.59
N ILE A 247 -24.68 25.02 -21.35
CA ILE A 247 -25.17 24.61 -20.03
C ILE A 247 -24.41 23.36 -19.56
N LEU A 248 -24.27 22.35 -20.43
CA LEU A 248 -23.56 21.12 -20.11
C LEU A 248 -22.07 21.39 -19.83
N LEU A 249 -21.42 22.28 -20.57
CA LEU A 249 -20.04 22.68 -20.27
C LEU A 249 -19.90 23.30 -18.88
N ILE A 250 -20.83 24.16 -18.48
CA ILE A 250 -20.84 24.73 -17.12
C ILE A 250 -20.98 23.59 -16.09
N LEU A 251 -21.95 22.69 -16.27
CA LEU A 251 -22.16 21.56 -15.35
C LEU A 251 -20.94 20.63 -15.25
N PHE A 252 -20.30 20.30 -16.37
CA PHE A 252 -19.11 19.44 -16.35
C PHE A 252 -17.89 20.14 -15.76
N THR A 253 -17.72 21.44 -15.94
CA THR A 253 -16.65 22.18 -15.24
C THR A 253 -16.87 22.18 -13.72
N LEU A 254 -18.11 22.36 -13.26
CA LEU A 254 -18.46 22.24 -11.84
C LEU A 254 -18.22 20.82 -11.31
N ALA A 255 -18.62 19.79 -12.07
CA ALA A 255 -18.36 18.40 -11.72
C ALA A 255 -16.84 18.09 -11.63
N ALA A 256 -16.04 18.65 -12.54
CA ALA A 256 -14.58 18.52 -12.50
C ALA A 256 -13.99 19.18 -11.24
N ILE A 257 -14.49 20.35 -10.83
CA ILE A 257 -14.07 21.01 -9.59
C ILE A 257 -14.40 20.13 -8.38
N VAL A 258 -15.63 19.63 -8.28
CA VAL A 258 -16.06 18.73 -7.19
C VAL A 258 -15.21 17.46 -7.17
N GLY A 259 -14.98 16.85 -8.33
CA GLY A 259 -14.12 15.68 -8.47
C GLY A 259 -12.69 15.94 -7.98
N CYS A 260 -12.10 17.09 -8.34
CA CYS A 260 -10.75 17.45 -7.89
C CYS A 260 -10.69 17.66 -6.37
N VAL A 261 -11.73 18.25 -5.78
CA VAL A 261 -11.83 18.42 -4.31
C VAL A 261 -11.94 17.05 -3.61
N VAL A 262 -12.79 16.15 -4.11
CA VAL A 262 -12.91 14.79 -3.56
C VAL A 262 -11.60 14.02 -3.70
N LEU A 263 -10.92 14.13 -4.85
CA LEU A 263 -9.62 13.52 -5.07
C LEU A 263 -8.53 14.09 -4.15
N TYR A 264 -8.46 15.40 -3.98
CA TYR A 264 -7.50 16.09 -3.11
C TYR A 264 -7.69 15.73 -1.63
N THR A 265 -8.94 15.71 -1.17
CA THR A 265 -9.26 15.32 0.22
C THR A 265 -9.04 13.83 0.44
N GLY A 266 -9.51 12.98 -0.47
CA GLY A 266 -9.35 11.53 -0.43
C GLY A 266 -7.90 11.11 -0.38
N GLN A 267 -7.04 11.65 -1.26
CA GLN A 267 -5.62 11.29 -1.30
C GLN A 267 -4.86 11.70 -0.03
N GLY A 268 -5.17 12.87 0.53
CA GLY A 268 -4.52 13.36 1.75
C GLY A 268 -4.86 12.50 2.96
N LYS A 269 -6.14 12.11 3.08
CA LYS A 269 -6.61 11.21 4.13
C LYS A 269 -6.10 9.78 3.95
N PHE A 270 -6.08 9.26 2.71
CA PHE A 270 -5.52 7.95 2.40
C PHE A 270 -4.03 7.87 2.73
N TYR A 271 -3.25 8.90 2.34
CA TYR A 271 -1.85 9.04 2.71
C TYR A 271 -1.68 8.97 4.24
N ARG A 272 -2.42 9.80 4.98
CA ARG A 272 -2.32 9.84 6.46
C ARG A 272 -2.67 8.51 7.10
N SER A 273 -3.80 7.91 6.72
CA SER A 273 -4.26 6.61 7.23
C SER A 273 -3.22 5.51 6.97
N THR A 274 -2.65 5.48 5.76
CA THR A 274 -1.63 4.49 5.43
C THR A 274 -0.34 4.72 6.21
N THR A 275 0.14 5.97 6.33
CA THR A 275 1.35 6.27 7.09
C THR A 275 1.21 5.91 8.57
N THR A 276 0.06 6.19 9.17
CA THR A 276 -0.21 5.83 10.57
C THR A 276 -0.24 4.32 10.76
N THR A 277 -0.82 3.57 9.81
CA THR A 277 -0.81 2.10 9.85
C THR A 277 0.61 1.54 9.77
N VAL A 278 1.44 2.06 8.86
CA VAL A 278 2.84 1.64 8.73
C VAL A 278 3.65 2.03 9.97
N GLU A 279 3.42 3.20 10.56
CA GLU A 279 4.07 3.65 11.80
C GLU A 279 3.69 2.77 12.99
N TYR A 280 2.42 2.38 13.10
CA TYR A 280 1.97 1.45 14.13
C TYR A 280 2.68 0.10 14.02
N VAL A 281 2.73 -0.49 12.81
CA VAL A 281 3.45 -1.76 12.58
C VAL A 281 4.94 -1.65 12.90
N VAL A 282 5.59 -0.54 12.54
CA VAL A 282 7.00 -0.27 12.92
C VAL A 282 7.16 -0.15 14.43
N GLY A 283 6.22 0.50 15.11
CA GLY A 283 6.22 0.62 16.57
C GLY A 283 6.12 -0.74 17.25
N GLN A 284 5.20 -1.60 16.80
CA GLN A 284 5.07 -2.97 17.29
C GLN A 284 6.33 -3.79 17.04
N ALA A 285 6.92 -3.71 15.84
CA ALA A 285 8.18 -4.40 15.54
C ALA A 285 9.35 -3.90 16.41
N ASN A 286 9.46 -2.60 16.65
CA ASN A 286 10.51 -2.04 17.51
C ASN A 286 10.36 -2.52 18.96
N TYR A 287 9.13 -2.60 19.46
CA TYR A 287 8.84 -3.16 20.79
C TYR A 287 9.31 -4.63 20.89
N THR A 288 9.03 -5.44 19.87
CA THR A 288 9.53 -6.81 19.78
C THR A 288 11.05 -6.89 19.75
N VAL A 289 11.71 -6.05 18.94
CA VAL A 289 13.17 -5.98 18.85
C VAL A 289 13.79 -5.60 20.19
N GLU A 290 13.22 -4.64 20.91
CA GLU A 290 13.69 -4.21 22.22
C GLU A 290 13.59 -5.34 23.25
N ASN A 291 12.45 -6.04 23.34
CA ASN A 291 12.30 -7.17 24.25
C ASN A 291 13.26 -8.33 23.92
N LEU A 292 13.44 -8.64 22.63
CA LEU A 292 14.41 -9.66 22.21
C LEU A 292 15.85 -9.29 22.56
N ARG A 293 16.22 -8.01 22.41
CA ARG A 293 17.55 -7.51 22.80
C ARG A 293 17.74 -7.56 24.31
N ASN A 294 16.78 -7.07 25.09
CA ASN A 294 16.85 -7.10 26.55
C ASN A 294 16.95 -8.52 27.11
N PHE A 295 16.21 -9.47 26.53
CA PHE A 295 16.32 -10.89 26.88
C PHE A 295 17.69 -11.47 26.49
N SER A 296 18.15 -11.20 25.27
CA SER A 296 19.48 -11.61 24.79
C SER A 296 20.62 -11.04 25.64
N ASP A 297 20.53 -9.78 26.06
CA ASP A 297 21.51 -9.12 26.91
C ASP A 297 21.50 -9.68 28.33
N SER A 298 20.34 -10.04 28.85
CA SER A 298 20.20 -10.75 30.13
C SER A 298 20.88 -12.13 30.07
N LEU A 299 20.67 -12.89 29.00
CA LEU A 299 21.37 -14.16 28.76
C LEU A 299 22.90 -13.97 28.68
N ALA A 300 23.36 -12.94 27.95
CA ALA A 300 24.78 -12.64 27.83
C ALA A 300 25.41 -12.20 29.17
N ALA A 301 24.65 -11.50 30.01
CA ALA A 301 25.07 -11.09 31.34
C ALA A 301 25.19 -12.29 32.29
N ALA A 302 24.32 -13.31 32.16
CA ALA A 302 24.39 -14.54 32.95
C ALA A 302 25.76 -15.22 32.88
N LYS A 303 26.39 -15.22 31.70
CA LYS A 303 27.73 -15.80 31.48
C LYS A 303 28.84 -15.12 32.29
N ARG A 304 28.65 -13.85 32.67
CA ARG A 304 29.63 -13.05 33.43
C ARG A 304 29.40 -13.10 34.94
N VAL A 305 28.31 -13.74 35.38
CA VAL A 305 28.03 -13.88 36.81
C VAL A 305 28.95 -14.96 37.39
N ASP A 306 29.81 -14.55 38.30
CA ASP A 306 30.62 -15.41 39.15
C ASP A 306 30.29 -15.03 40.59
N VAL A 307 29.74 -15.97 41.36
CA VAL A 307 29.42 -15.76 42.79
C VAL A 307 30.38 -16.63 43.60
N ASP A 308 31.40 -16.00 44.18
CA ASP A 308 32.41 -16.63 45.04
C ASP A 308 33.04 -17.92 44.47
N GLN A 309 33.37 -17.93 43.16
CA GLN A 309 33.98 -19.04 42.40
C GLN A 309 33.03 -20.18 42.01
N PHE A 310 31.73 -20.02 42.25
CA PHE A 310 30.70 -20.91 41.69
C PHE A 310 30.25 -20.39 40.32
N PHE A 311 30.47 -21.20 39.28
CA PHE A 311 30.15 -20.88 37.89
C PHE A 311 28.93 -21.65 37.39
N LEU A 312 28.26 -21.11 36.37
CA LEU A 312 27.32 -21.88 35.58
C LEU A 312 28.04 -23.05 34.88
N PRO A 313 27.42 -24.23 34.78
CA PRO A 313 27.91 -25.36 34.00
C PRO A 313 28.25 -24.99 32.54
N SER A 314 29.30 -25.59 31.98
CA SER A 314 29.83 -25.25 30.65
C SER A 314 28.87 -25.59 29.50
N ASP A 315 28.01 -26.60 29.68
CA ASP A 315 26.92 -26.96 28.77
C ASP A 315 25.86 -25.86 28.69
N VAL A 316 25.52 -25.24 29.82
CA VAL A 316 24.58 -24.10 29.87
C VAL A 316 25.19 -22.87 29.20
N MET A 317 26.48 -22.61 29.41
CA MET A 317 27.19 -21.49 28.77
C MET A 317 27.20 -21.59 27.23
N ASN A 318 27.41 -22.79 26.67
CA ASN A 318 27.38 -22.99 25.21
C ASN A 318 25.97 -22.84 24.62
N GLN A 319 24.94 -23.26 25.36
CA GLN A 319 23.54 -23.09 24.96
C GLN A 319 23.13 -21.60 24.95
N ILE A 320 23.62 -20.82 25.93
CA ILE A 320 23.46 -19.36 25.98
C ILE A 320 24.06 -18.70 24.72
N ASP A 321 25.28 -19.06 24.32
CA ASP A 321 25.92 -18.48 23.13
C ASP A 321 25.09 -18.73 21.85
N THR A 322 24.54 -19.95 21.72
CA THR A 322 23.69 -20.32 20.58
C THR A 322 22.39 -19.52 20.56
N ALA A 323 21.72 -19.39 21.71
CA ALA A 323 20.48 -18.62 21.84
C ALA A 323 20.72 -17.13 21.57
N GLN A 324 21.80 -16.55 22.11
CA GLN A 324 22.15 -15.15 21.93
C GLN A 324 22.36 -14.79 20.45
N VAL A 325 23.09 -15.61 19.70
CA VAL A 325 23.33 -15.37 18.26
C VAL A 325 22.01 -15.42 17.47
N LYS A 326 21.13 -16.39 17.75
CA LYS A 326 19.83 -16.53 17.07
C LYS A 326 18.88 -15.38 17.38
N LEU A 327 18.79 -14.98 18.64
CA LEU A 327 17.91 -13.89 19.09
C LEU A 327 18.38 -12.54 18.54
N ASN A 328 19.68 -12.23 18.63
CA ASN A 328 20.21 -10.97 18.15
C ASN A 328 20.13 -10.84 16.61
N SER A 329 20.36 -11.93 15.88
CA SER A 329 20.20 -11.95 14.42
C SER A 329 18.74 -11.79 14.00
N SER A 330 17.79 -12.45 14.70
CA SER A 330 16.35 -12.30 14.46
C SER A 330 15.88 -10.87 14.75
N ALA A 331 16.30 -10.27 15.86
CA ALA A 331 16.00 -8.89 16.22
C ALA A 331 16.55 -7.90 15.18
N SER A 332 17.80 -8.08 14.76
CA SER A 332 18.44 -7.20 13.77
C SER A 332 17.82 -7.34 12.37
N ASN A 333 17.41 -8.55 11.98
CA ASN A 333 16.71 -8.80 10.72
C ASN A 333 15.31 -8.18 10.72
N LEU A 334 14.56 -8.34 11.82
CA LEU A 334 13.25 -7.72 12.00
C LEU A 334 13.32 -6.19 11.95
N GLU A 335 14.27 -5.59 12.68
CA GLU A 335 14.49 -4.13 12.68
C GLU A 335 14.82 -3.61 11.29
N SER A 336 15.87 -4.17 10.66
CA SER A 336 16.34 -3.70 9.36
C SER A 336 15.27 -3.86 8.27
N ARG A 337 14.61 -5.01 8.19
CA ARG A 337 13.53 -5.24 7.21
C ARG A 337 12.34 -4.32 7.45
N THR A 338 11.93 -4.12 8.70
CA THR A 338 10.75 -3.30 9.02
C THR A 338 11.01 -1.82 8.72
N LEU A 339 12.18 -1.30 9.12
CA LEU A 339 12.56 0.08 8.84
C LEU A 339 12.75 0.33 7.33
N ASP A 340 13.39 -0.59 6.61
CA ASP A 340 13.57 -0.46 5.16
C ASP A 340 12.24 -0.54 4.41
N ASN A 341 11.36 -1.46 4.80
CA ASN A 341 10.03 -1.58 4.21
C ASN A 341 9.20 -0.32 4.47
N SER A 342 9.19 0.18 5.71
CA SER A 342 8.53 1.45 6.07
C SER A 342 9.02 2.62 5.22
N ARG A 343 10.35 2.76 5.08
CA ARG A 343 10.96 3.82 4.27
C ARG A 343 10.55 3.72 2.80
N LYS A 344 10.58 2.51 2.23
CA LYS A 344 10.17 2.24 0.84
C LYS A 344 8.69 2.59 0.61
N ILE A 345 7.81 2.21 1.53
CA ILE A 345 6.37 2.50 1.45
C ILE A 345 6.11 3.99 1.55
N LYS A 346 6.66 4.67 2.56
CA LYS A 346 6.49 6.13 2.74
C LYS A 346 6.99 6.89 1.51
N LYS A 347 8.11 6.48 0.92
CA LYS A 347 8.62 7.04 -0.34
C LYS A 347 7.64 6.84 -1.50
N ALA A 348 7.11 5.62 -1.67
CA ALA A 348 6.12 5.34 -2.72
C ALA A 348 4.84 6.16 -2.53
N LEU A 349 4.30 6.24 -1.32
CA LEU A 349 3.12 7.02 -0.99
C LEU A 349 3.31 8.52 -1.25
N ASN A 350 4.49 9.06 -0.93
CA ASN A 350 4.84 10.45 -1.24
C ASN A 350 4.85 10.70 -2.75
N SER A 351 5.47 9.79 -3.53
CA SER A 351 5.46 9.89 -5.00
C SER A 351 4.05 9.81 -5.57
N VAL A 352 3.22 8.90 -5.07
CA VAL A 352 1.82 8.76 -5.51
C VAL A 352 1.00 10.00 -5.18
N ARG A 353 1.12 10.53 -3.95
CA ARG A 353 0.45 11.77 -3.53
C ARG A 353 0.84 12.93 -4.43
N LEU A 354 2.14 13.11 -4.70
CA LEU A 354 2.61 14.16 -5.60
C LEU A 354 1.99 14.01 -7.00
N ALA A 355 2.02 12.80 -7.56
CA ALA A 355 1.45 12.53 -8.87
C ALA A 355 -0.07 12.83 -8.93
N LEU A 356 -0.82 12.43 -7.91
CA LEU A 356 -2.27 12.70 -7.84
C LEU A 356 -2.60 14.19 -7.69
N VAL A 357 -1.82 14.95 -6.92
CA VAL A 357 -1.97 16.42 -6.84
C VAL A 357 -1.71 17.05 -8.20
N ILE A 358 -0.64 16.64 -8.90
CA ILE A 358 -0.32 17.16 -10.24
C ILE A 358 -1.45 16.84 -11.22
N VAL A 359 -1.94 15.60 -11.24
CA VAL A 359 -3.04 15.19 -12.11
C VAL A 359 -4.30 16.02 -11.84
N ALA A 360 -4.69 16.20 -10.57
CA ALA A 360 -5.85 17.01 -10.22
C ALA A 360 -5.71 18.48 -10.68
N ALA A 361 -4.53 19.08 -10.47
CA ALA A 361 -4.26 20.46 -10.88
C ALA A 361 -4.27 20.62 -12.40
N VAL A 362 -3.63 19.71 -13.15
CA VAL A 362 -3.59 19.74 -14.61
C VAL A 362 -4.99 19.54 -15.20
N MET A 363 -5.79 18.61 -14.66
CA MET A 363 -7.16 18.37 -15.14
C MET A 363 -8.08 19.57 -14.88
N LEU A 364 -7.97 20.20 -13.70
CA LEU A 364 -8.75 21.39 -13.37
C LEU A 364 -8.33 22.58 -14.23
N PHE A 365 -7.03 22.79 -14.42
CA PHE A 365 -6.50 23.83 -15.31
C PHE A 365 -6.97 23.63 -16.75
N LEU A 366 -6.89 22.40 -17.25
CA LEU A 366 -7.37 22.05 -18.59
C LEU A 366 -8.87 22.34 -18.73
N ALA A 367 -9.69 21.91 -17.77
CA ALA A 367 -11.13 22.14 -17.77
C ALA A 367 -11.47 23.65 -17.79
N PHE A 368 -10.81 24.44 -16.94
CA PHE A 368 -11.03 25.88 -16.85
C PHE A 368 -10.58 26.60 -18.13
N VAL A 369 -9.36 26.35 -18.58
CA VAL A 369 -8.79 27.01 -19.75
C VAL A 369 -9.54 26.65 -21.03
N GLY A 370 -9.92 25.38 -21.19
CA GLY A 370 -10.72 24.96 -22.34
C GLY A 370 -12.12 25.57 -22.33
N PHE A 371 -12.76 25.71 -21.15
CA PHE A 371 -14.02 26.44 -21.03
C PHE A 371 -13.88 27.91 -21.44
N CYS A 372 -12.88 28.61 -20.91
CA CYS A 372 -12.60 30.01 -21.26
C CYS A 372 -12.35 30.18 -22.76
N PHE A 373 -11.45 29.40 -23.36
CA PHE A 373 -11.16 29.52 -24.79
C PHE A 373 -12.30 29.07 -25.69
N SER A 374 -13.16 28.16 -25.23
CA SER A 374 -14.43 27.83 -25.89
C SER A 374 -15.32 29.09 -25.96
N ILE A 375 -15.43 29.86 -24.87
CA ILE A 375 -16.18 31.13 -24.79
C ILE A 375 -15.49 32.29 -25.54
N TYR A 376 -14.17 32.33 -25.68
CA TYR A 376 -13.47 33.36 -26.48
C TYR A 376 -13.45 33.02 -27.98
N GLY A 377 -13.48 31.73 -28.35
CA GLY A 377 -13.62 31.26 -29.73
C GLY A 377 -12.28 31.03 -30.42
N TRP A 378 -11.23 30.81 -29.63
CA TRP A 378 -9.86 30.60 -30.10
C TRP A 378 -9.67 29.15 -30.56
N GLN A 379 -10.05 28.89 -31.81
CA GLN A 379 -10.17 27.53 -32.36
C GLN A 379 -8.89 26.72 -32.29
N PHE A 380 -7.75 27.32 -32.63
CA PHE A 380 -6.46 26.62 -32.62
C PHE A 380 -6.11 26.10 -31.21
N ILE A 381 -6.34 26.93 -30.19
CA ILE A 381 -6.00 26.58 -28.81
C ILE A 381 -6.98 25.54 -28.26
N VAL A 382 -8.28 25.66 -28.56
CA VAL A 382 -9.27 24.64 -28.17
C VAL A 382 -8.92 23.29 -28.83
N SER A 383 -8.56 23.29 -30.11
CA SER A 383 -8.11 22.08 -30.82
C SER A 383 -6.87 21.44 -30.18
N LEU A 384 -5.87 22.23 -29.79
CA LEU A 384 -4.68 21.74 -29.08
C LEU A 384 -5.04 21.13 -27.71
N LEU A 385 -5.91 21.80 -26.95
CA LEU A 385 -6.36 21.33 -25.63
C LEU A 385 -7.18 20.05 -25.73
N VAL A 386 -7.95 19.86 -26.80
CA VAL A 386 -8.70 18.62 -27.04
C VAL A 386 -7.75 17.43 -27.21
N VAL A 387 -6.66 17.60 -27.96
CA VAL A 387 -5.63 16.58 -28.15
C VAL A 387 -4.92 16.24 -26.84
N VAL A 388 -4.51 17.26 -26.07
CA VAL A 388 -3.86 17.06 -24.77
C VAL A 388 -4.82 16.38 -23.79
N GLY A 389 -6.07 16.82 -23.75
CA GLY A 389 -7.12 16.26 -22.90
C GLY A 389 -7.44 14.81 -23.22
N TRP A 390 -7.43 14.40 -24.50
CA TRP A 390 -7.63 13.02 -24.92
C TRP A 390 -6.62 12.05 -24.27
N ILE A 391 -5.34 12.41 -24.30
CA ILE A 391 -4.26 11.61 -23.70
C ILE A 391 -4.40 11.59 -22.17
N LEU A 392 -4.66 12.76 -21.56
CA LEU A 392 -4.80 12.88 -20.10
C LEU A 392 -5.99 12.08 -19.57
N VAL A 393 -7.16 12.18 -20.20
CA VAL A 393 -8.35 11.41 -19.82
C VAL A 393 -8.06 9.90 -19.87
N THR A 394 -7.38 9.42 -20.93
CA THR A 394 -6.95 8.02 -21.03
C THR A 394 -6.07 7.61 -19.84
N GLY A 395 -5.03 8.40 -19.54
CA GLY A 395 -4.13 8.14 -18.41
C GLY A 395 -4.86 8.14 -17.06
N THR A 396 -5.82 9.04 -16.87
CA THR A 396 -6.60 9.11 -15.63
C THR A 396 -7.55 7.93 -15.44
N PHE A 397 -8.18 7.38 -16.50
CA PHE A 397 -8.97 6.15 -16.38
C PHE A 397 -8.10 4.91 -16.07
N ILE A 398 -6.90 4.83 -16.64
CA ILE A 398 -5.92 3.79 -16.25
C ILE A 398 -5.57 3.92 -14.76
N LEU A 399 -5.33 5.15 -14.29
CA LEU A 399 -5.07 5.42 -12.88
C LEU A 399 -6.26 5.06 -11.99
N CYS A 400 -7.50 5.35 -12.42
CA CYS A 400 -8.72 4.90 -11.73
C CYS A 400 -8.71 3.38 -11.53
N GLY A 401 -8.42 2.62 -12.59
CA GLY A 401 -8.36 1.16 -12.53
C GLY A 401 -7.32 0.64 -11.54
N ILE A 402 -6.13 1.26 -11.51
CA ILE A 402 -5.08 0.92 -10.54
C ILE A 402 -5.54 1.21 -9.09
N PHE A 403 -6.19 2.34 -8.84
CA PHE A 403 -6.69 2.68 -7.50
C PHE A 403 -7.88 1.84 -7.05
N LEU A 404 -8.74 1.41 -7.99
CA LEU A 404 -9.82 0.48 -7.70
C LEU A 404 -9.26 -0.90 -7.30
N LEU A 405 -8.25 -1.39 -8.03
CA LEU A 405 -7.53 -2.61 -7.68
C LEU A 405 -6.91 -2.46 -6.29
N LEU A 406 -6.23 -1.34 -6.02
CA LEU A 406 -5.65 -1.08 -4.70
C LEU A 406 -6.70 -1.06 -3.59
N HIS A 407 -7.84 -0.43 -3.81
CA HIS A 407 -8.96 -0.40 -2.87
C HIS A 407 -9.46 -1.82 -2.55
N ASN A 408 -9.68 -2.64 -3.58
CA ASN A 408 -10.12 -4.02 -3.39
C ASN A 408 -9.09 -4.83 -2.61
N VAL A 409 -7.81 -4.74 -2.97
CA VAL A 409 -6.75 -5.45 -2.25
C VAL A 409 -6.61 -4.99 -0.80
N VAL A 410 -6.74 -3.68 -0.53
CA VAL A 410 -6.70 -3.14 0.85
C VAL A 410 -7.85 -3.69 1.66
N ALA A 411 -9.07 -3.67 1.13
CA ALA A 411 -10.24 -4.15 1.84
C ALA A 411 -10.23 -5.68 2.00
N ASP A 412 -9.75 -6.43 1.00
CA ASP A 412 -9.54 -7.88 1.12
C ASP A 412 -8.49 -8.20 2.19
N THR A 413 -7.45 -7.37 2.29
CA THR A 413 -6.41 -7.51 3.34
C THR A 413 -7.00 -7.26 4.74
N CYS A 414 -7.86 -6.26 4.90
CA CYS A 414 -8.51 -5.98 6.18
C CYS A 414 -9.38 -7.15 6.65
N VAL A 415 -10.25 -7.66 5.79
CA VAL A 415 -11.07 -8.84 6.10
C VAL A 415 -10.19 -10.06 6.38
N SER A 416 -9.10 -10.25 5.63
CA SER A 416 -8.19 -11.38 5.88
C SER A 416 -7.47 -11.30 7.23
N MET A 417 -7.22 -10.09 7.74
CA MET A 417 -6.61 -9.90 9.07
C MET A 417 -7.60 -10.28 10.18
N ASP A 418 -8.86 -9.87 10.06
CA ASP A 418 -9.92 -10.24 11.00
C ASP A 418 -10.22 -11.74 10.98
N ASP A 419 -10.36 -12.34 9.79
CA ASP A 419 -10.57 -13.78 9.61
C ASP A 419 -9.44 -14.61 10.25
N TRP A 420 -8.19 -14.15 10.11
CA TRP A 420 -7.02 -14.80 10.71
C TRP A 420 -6.99 -14.66 12.23
N VAL A 421 -7.38 -13.50 12.78
CA VAL A 421 -7.49 -13.28 14.24
C VAL A 421 -8.44 -14.28 14.89
N MET A 422 -9.51 -14.65 14.20
CA MET A 422 -10.49 -15.65 14.66
C MET A 422 -10.00 -17.10 14.52
N HIS A 423 -9.07 -17.38 13.60
CA HIS A 423 -8.59 -18.74 13.30
C HIS A 423 -7.05 -18.85 13.18
N PRO A 424 -6.28 -18.47 14.22
CA PRO A 424 -4.81 -18.38 14.13
C PRO A 424 -4.09 -19.73 14.03
N HIS A 425 -4.77 -20.84 14.33
CA HIS A 425 -4.19 -22.19 14.30
C HIS A 425 -4.36 -22.92 12.96
N MET A 426 -5.05 -22.31 12.01
CA MET A 426 -5.23 -22.88 10.67
C MET A 426 -4.12 -22.37 9.76
N HIS A 427 -3.54 -23.26 8.95
CA HIS A 427 -2.57 -22.86 7.94
C HIS A 427 -3.24 -22.01 6.85
N THR A 428 -2.80 -20.76 6.74
CA THR A 428 -3.32 -19.75 5.81
C THR A 428 -2.19 -19.05 5.05
N ALA A 429 -2.55 -18.28 4.03
CA ALA A 429 -1.59 -17.47 3.27
C ALA A 429 -0.93 -16.34 4.09
N LEU A 430 -1.45 -16.03 5.28
CA LEU A 430 -0.89 -14.98 6.15
C LEU A 430 0.27 -15.53 6.98
N ASP A 431 0.27 -16.83 7.33
CA ASP A 431 1.32 -17.47 8.13
C ASP A 431 2.69 -17.41 7.47
N ASP A 432 2.74 -17.54 6.13
CA ASP A 432 3.96 -17.41 5.33
C ASP A 432 4.58 -15.99 5.38
N ILE A 433 3.83 -15.00 5.85
CA ILE A 433 4.19 -13.58 5.84
C ILE A 433 4.49 -13.08 7.26
N LEU A 434 3.90 -13.72 8.27
CA LEU A 434 3.96 -13.28 9.66
C LEU A 434 5.28 -13.66 10.32
N PRO A 435 5.83 -12.79 11.20
CA PRO A 435 7.04 -13.11 11.96
C PRO A 435 6.73 -14.01 13.18
N CYS A 436 5.82 -14.98 13.03
CA CYS A 436 5.64 -16.00 14.05
C CYS A 436 6.86 -16.92 14.03
N VAL A 437 7.50 -17.08 15.19
CA VAL A 437 8.63 -18.00 15.33
C VAL A 437 8.08 -19.42 15.36
N ASP A 438 8.80 -20.39 14.81
CA ASP A 438 8.41 -21.79 14.95
C ASP A 438 8.34 -22.13 16.45
N ALA A 439 7.26 -22.82 16.85
CA ALA A 439 7.03 -23.14 18.26
C ALA A 439 8.22 -23.85 18.91
N ALA A 440 8.99 -24.65 18.15
CA ALA A 440 10.18 -25.31 18.65
C ALA A 440 11.29 -24.33 19.06
N THR A 441 11.63 -23.33 18.24
CA THR A 441 12.67 -22.34 18.57
C THR A 441 12.25 -21.40 19.70
N ALA A 442 10.98 -20.99 19.74
CA ALA A 442 10.46 -20.13 20.81
C ALA A 442 10.43 -20.86 22.16
N ASN A 443 9.92 -22.10 22.17
CA ASN A 443 9.87 -22.93 23.37
C ASN A 443 11.27 -23.32 23.87
N ASP A 444 12.20 -23.67 22.98
CA ASP A 444 13.60 -23.91 23.38
C ASP A 444 14.21 -22.68 24.05
N SER A 445 14.10 -21.50 23.42
CA SER A 445 14.63 -20.24 23.95
C SER A 445 14.01 -19.86 25.31
N PHE A 446 12.71 -20.08 25.46
CA PHE A 446 11.98 -19.86 26.71
C PHE A 446 12.42 -20.83 27.82
N TYR A 447 12.51 -22.13 27.50
CA TYR A 447 12.98 -23.17 28.42
C TYR A 447 14.41 -22.88 28.90
N LYS A 448 15.30 -22.47 27.99
CA LYS A 448 16.68 -22.06 28.35
C LYS A 448 16.69 -20.86 29.30
N GLY A 449 15.82 -19.88 29.08
CA GLY A 449 15.67 -18.77 30.02
C GLY A 449 15.33 -19.23 31.43
N ARG A 450 14.35 -20.15 31.57
CA ARG A 450 13.96 -20.72 32.87
C ARG A 450 15.08 -21.50 33.54
N GLU A 451 15.79 -22.34 32.79
CA GLU A 451 16.90 -23.14 33.29
C GLU A 451 18.00 -22.23 33.85
N VAL A 452 18.42 -21.21 33.09
CA VAL A 452 19.45 -20.26 33.52
C VAL A 452 19.02 -19.51 34.78
N THR A 453 17.77 -19.04 34.86
CA THR A 453 17.25 -18.40 36.08
C THR A 453 17.26 -19.36 37.26
N SER A 454 16.80 -20.60 37.11
CA SER A 454 16.77 -21.60 38.18
C SER A 454 18.18 -21.91 38.71
N GLN A 455 19.14 -22.10 37.81
CA GLN A 455 20.53 -22.36 38.19
C GLN A 455 21.19 -21.17 38.88
N LEU A 456 20.98 -19.94 38.39
CA LEU A 456 21.49 -18.73 39.05
C LEU A 456 20.94 -18.58 40.47
N VAL A 457 19.64 -18.82 40.68
CA VAL A 457 19.05 -18.78 42.02
C VAL A 457 19.65 -19.85 42.93
N ASN A 458 19.84 -21.07 42.41
CA ASN A 458 20.46 -22.15 43.18
C ASN A 458 21.92 -21.83 43.56
N LEU A 459 22.70 -21.22 42.65
CA LEU A 459 24.06 -20.75 42.93
C LEU A 459 24.07 -19.72 44.06
N VAL A 460 23.20 -18.72 44.01
CA VAL A 460 23.08 -17.72 45.07
C VAL A 460 22.69 -18.38 46.39
N ASN A 461 21.69 -19.26 46.38
CA ASN A 461 21.24 -19.95 47.59
C ASN A 461 22.30 -20.86 48.21
N GLN A 462 23.15 -21.50 47.40
CA GLN A 462 24.29 -22.28 47.89
C GLN A 462 25.30 -21.39 48.62
N VAL A 463 25.58 -20.19 48.11
CA VAL A 463 26.46 -19.22 48.78
C VAL A 463 25.82 -18.75 50.08
N ILE A 464 24.53 -18.45 50.08
CA ILE A 464 23.83 -18.02 51.30
C ILE A 464 23.86 -19.12 52.37
N SER A 465 23.50 -20.36 52.00
CA SER A 465 23.38 -21.47 52.95
C SER A 465 24.73 -22.00 53.41
N ASN A 466 25.71 -22.14 52.49
CA ASN A 466 26.97 -22.83 52.76
C ASN A 466 28.11 -21.89 53.15
N VAL A 467 28.01 -20.61 52.77
CA VAL A 467 29.05 -19.62 53.01
C VAL A 467 28.55 -18.59 54.03
N SER A 468 27.52 -17.81 53.72
CA SER A 468 27.06 -16.71 54.59
C SER A 468 26.44 -17.14 55.92
N ASN A 469 25.66 -18.23 55.96
CA ASN A 469 24.90 -18.65 57.14
C ASN A 469 25.57 -19.74 58.01
N GLN A 470 26.72 -20.32 57.60
CA GLN A 470 27.33 -21.47 58.29
C GLN A 470 28.22 -21.14 59.50
N ASN A 471 28.56 -19.86 59.75
CA ASN A 471 29.47 -19.44 60.83
C ASN A 471 30.79 -20.26 60.85
N ILE A 472 31.52 -20.24 59.73
CA ILE A 472 32.70 -21.09 59.50
C ILE A 472 33.81 -20.79 60.52
N ALA A 473 34.35 -21.84 61.16
CA ALA A 473 35.43 -21.74 62.13
C ALA A 473 36.79 -21.35 61.48
N PRO A 474 37.69 -20.64 62.19
CA PRO A 474 38.96 -20.22 61.64
C PRO A 474 39.93 -21.40 61.54
N ASN A 475 40.06 -22.05 60.38
CA ASN A 475 41.24 -22.82 59.93
C ASN A 475 40.91 -23.66 58.67
N PRO A 476 41.48 -23.42 57.48
CA PRO A 476 42.32 -22.33 56.97
C PRO A 476 41.64 -21.53 55.83
N THR A 477 42.30 -20.44 55.42
CA THR A 477 41.99 -19.61 54.26
C THR A 477 41.77 -20.44 52.98
N PRO A 478 40.70 -20.17 52.19
CA PRO A 478 40.26 -18.83 51.82
C PRO A 478 38.87 -18.38 52.34
N LEU A 479 38.14 -19.19 53.12
CA LEU A 479 36.70 -18.98 53.39
C LEU A 479 36.36 -18.37 54.76
N TYR A 480 37.35 -17.92 55.54
CA TYR A 480 37.09 -17.35 56.87
C TYR A 480 36.83 -15.83 56.80
N PHE A 481 35.61 -15.41 57.17
CA PHE A 481 35.19 -14.02 57.34
C PHE A 481 34.29 -13.90 58.58
N ASN A 482 34.32 -12.77 59.30
CA ASN A 482 33.56 -12.57 60.53
C ASN A 482 32.05 -12.37 60.23
N GLN A 483 31.24 -13.42 60.38
CA GLN A 483 29.81 -13.45 60.03
C GLN A 483 28.86 -13.02 61.16
N SER A 484 29.31 -12.12 62.04
CA SER A 484 28.49 -11.70 63.18
C SER A 484 27.26 -10.93 62.68
N GLY A 485 26.08 -11.53 62.61
CA GLY A 485 24.86 -10.87 62.13
C GLY A 485 23.65 -11.81 62.04
N PRO A 486 22.42 -11.30 61.82
CA PRO A 486 21.23 -12.13 61.62
C PRO A 486 21.36 -12.99 60.36
N LEU A 487 20.70 -14.15 60.34
CA LEU A 487 20.73 -15.06 59.18
C LEU A 487 20.10 -14.39 57.97
N MET A 488 20.75 -14.52 56.82
CA MET A 488 20.27 -13.91 55.59
C MET A 488 19.19 -14.82 54.96
N PRO A 489 18.04 -14.25 54.52
CA PRO A 489 17.00 -15.02 53.86
C PRO A 489 17.44 -15.49 52.47
N LEU A 490 16.93 -16.65 52.05
CA LEU A 490 17.23 -17.26 50.76
C LEU A 490 16.50 -16.53 49.61
N LEU A 491 17.06 -16.61 48.41
CA LEU A 491 16.41 -16.16 47.19
C LEU A 491 15.33 -17.16 46.78
N CYS A 492 14.13 -16.66 46.52
CA CYS A 492 13.06 -17.46 45.97
C CYS A 492 13.40 -17.91 44.54
N ASN A 493 13.36 -19.22 44.33
CA ASN A 493 13.35 -19.76 42.97
C ASN A 493 11.90 -19.72 42.44
N PRO A 494 11.63 -18.97 41.35
CA PRO A 494 10.30 -18.91 40.75
C PRO A 494 9.91 -20.22 40.05
N TYR A 495 10.83 -21.17 39.94
CA TYR A 495 10.65 -22.44 39.26
C TYR A 495 10.89 -23.64 40.20
N ASN A 496 10.19 -24.73 39.93
CA ASN A 496 10.44 -26.05 40.52
C ASN A 496 11.59 -26.76 39.79
N GLY A 497 12.01 -27.94 40.29
CA GLY A 497 13.06 -28.74 39.65
C GLY A 497 12.72 -29.27 38.25
N ASP A 498 11.44 -29.29 37.89
CA ASP A 498 10.92 -29.59 36.55
C ASP A 498 10.68 -28.32 35.70
N LEU A 499 11.14 -27.16 36.18
CA LEU A 499 10.94 -25.82 35.59
C LEU A 499 9.48 -25.36 35.48
N SER A 500 8.55 -26.00 36.18
CA SER A 500 7.19 -25.50 36.37
C SER A 500 7.18 -24.30 37.33
N ASN A 501 6.15 -23.45 37.25
CA ASN A 501 6.07 -22.26 38.10
C ASN A 501 5.90 -22.64 39.58
N ARG A 502 6.59 -21.93 40.47
CA ARG A 502 6.58 -22.13 41.93
C ARG A 502 6.27 -20.83 42.66
N SER A 503 5.41 -20.89 43.68
CA SER A 503 5.22 -19.78 44.63
C SER A 503 6.30 -19.79 45.71
N CYS A 504 6.82 -18.63 46.07
CA CYS A 504 7.84 -18.48 47.11
C CYS A 504 7.34 -18.96 48.48
N SER A 505 8.21 -19.63 49.23
CA SER A 505 7.91 -20.10 50.58
C SER A 505 8.13 -18.98 51.62
N ALA A 506 7.52 -19.13 52.80
CA ALA A 506 7.72 -18.18 53.89
C ALA A 506 9.21 -18.13 54.30
N GLY A 507 9.80 -16.93 54.31
CA GLY A 507 11.22 -16.71 54.61
C GLY A 507 12.14 -16.60 53.39
N GLU A 508 11.62 -16.82 52.18
CA GLU A 508 12.33 -16.52 50.93
C GLU A 508 12.05 -15.07 50.48
N VAL A 509 13.00 -14.47 49.75
CA VAL A 509 12.85 -13.13 49.16
C VAL A 509 12.68 -13.26 47.66
N ASP A 510 11.77 -12.48 47.07
CA ASP A 510 11.57 -12.48 45.63
C ASP A 510 12.72 -11.80 44.86
N LEU A 511 12.77 -12.03 43.55
CA LEU A 511 13.80 -11.44 42.67
C LEU A 511 13.77 -9.90 42.67
N TYR A 512 12.60 -9.28 42.87
CA TYR A 512 12.46 -7.82 42.80
C TYR A 512 12.97 -7.11 44.06
N ASN A 513 12.79 -7.70 45.25
CA ASN A 513 13.17 -7.07 46.52
C ASN A 513 14.48 -7.62 47.12
N ALA A 514 15.01 -8.73 46.61
CA ALA A 514 16.19 -9.42 47.18
C ALA A 514 17.40 -8.51 47.41
N THR A 515 17.77 -7.68 46.43
CA THR A 515 18.93 -6.77 46.55
C THR A 515 18.75 -5.74 47.66
N GLN A 516 17.54 -5.19 47.78
CA GLN A 516 17.20 -4.23 48.83
C GLN A 516 17.22 -4.87 50.22
N VAL A 517 16.69 -6.10 50.35
CA VAL A 517 16.69 -6.84 51.62
C VAL A 517 18.11 -7.22 52.02
N TRP A 518 18.91 -7.78 51.11
CA TRP A 518 20.27 -8.21 51.40
C TRP A 518 21.25 -7.09 51.71
N LYS A 519 20.98 -5.87 51.25
CA LYS A 519 21.80 -4.69 51.58
C LYS A 519 21.88 -4.44 53.09
N GLY A 520 20.86 -4.82 53.85
CA GLY A 520 20.88 -4.75 55.32
C GLY A 520 21.81 -5.76 56.01
N TYR A 521 22.38 -6.71 55.26
CA TYR A 521 23.26 -7.77 55.74
C TYR A 521 24.71 -7.57 55.28
N GLU A 522 24.99 -6.49 54.54
CA GLU A 522 26.33 -6.10 54.10
C GLU A 522 27.17 -5.60 55.28
N CYS A 523 28.39 -6.13 55.42
CA CYS A 523 29.35 -5.67 56.42
C CYS A 523 30.30 -4.62 55.82
N GLU A 524 30.82 -3.73 56.66
CA GLU A 524 31.99 -2.93 56.30
C GLU A 524 33.23 -3.83 56.31
N THR A 525 34.14 -3.64 55.37
CA THR A 525 35.28 -4.55 55.20
C THR A 525 36.64 -3.89 55.42
N LYS A 526 37.57 -4.67 55.97
CA LYS A 526 39.02 -4.39 55.94
C LYS A 526 39.68 -5.38 54.99
N VAL A 527 40.65 -4.90 54.21
CA VAL A 527 41.42 -5.74 53.29
C VAL A 527 42.63 -6.29 54.02
N VAL A 528 42.70 -7.62 54.17
CA VAL A 528 43.84 -8.32 54.78
C VAL A 528 44.38 -9.31 53.76
N SER A 529 45.66 -9.20 53.42
CA SER A 529 46.32 -10.05 52.41
C SER A 529 45.59 -10.12 51.06
N GLY A 530 45.01 -9.00 50.62
CA GLY A 530 44.29 -8.88 49.34
C GLY A 530 42.86 -9.44 49.34
N ARG A 531 42.29 -9.79 50.51
CA ARG A 531 40.92 -10.29 50.64
C ARG A 531 40.10 -9.41 51.59
N GLU A 532 38.82 -9.22 51.27
CA GLU A 532 37.87 -8.48 52.10
C GLU A 532 37.45 -9.32 53.31
N ILE A 533 37.54 -8.75 54.51
CA ILE A 533 37.09 -9.36 55.76
C ILE A 533 36.14 -8.38 56.45
N CYS A 534 34.99 -8.85 56.91
CA CYS A 534 34.03 -8.04 57.67
C CYS A 534 34.64 -7.49 58.97
N SER A 535 34.61 -6.16 59.14
CA SER A 535 34.97 -5.44 60.37
C SER A 535 33.77 -5.10 61.24
N THR A 536 32.57 -4.96 60.66
CA THR A 536 31.32 -4.74 61.39
C THR A 536 30.43 -5.99 61.34
N ALA A 537 29.34 -5.97 62.11
CA ALA A 537 28.34 -7.03 62.07
C ALA A 537 27.68 -7.09 60.68
N GLY A 538 27.73 -8.26 60.02
CA GLY A 538 27.11 -8.55 58.74
C GLY A 538 27.41 -9.98 58.28
N ARG A 539 26.80 -10.40 57.17
CA ARG A 539 26.89 -11.78 56.63
C ARG A 539 27.56 -11.85 55.25
N VAL A 540 27.74 -10.72 54.59
CA VAL A 540 28.21 -10.65 53.20
C VAL A 540 29.16 -9.47 53.05
N THR A 541 30.26 -9.64 52.32
CA THR A 541 31.15 -8.53 51.94
C THR A 541 30.60 -7.77 50.73
N PRO A 542 31.01 -6.50 50.50
CA PRO A 542 30.59 -5.74 49.33
C PRO A 542 30.86 -6.47 48.01
N ARG A 543 31.97 -7.21 47.88
CA ARG A 543 32.25 -8.03 46.69
C ARG A 543 31.19 -9.10 46.45
N ILE A 544 30.90 -9.94 47.45
CA ILE A 544 29.94 -11.04 47.31
C ILE A 544 28.52 -10.49 47.15
N TYR A 545 28.18 -9.40 47.85
CA TYR A 545 26.90 -8.71 47.68
C TYR A 545 26.70 -8.26 46.24
N ASN A 546 27.70 -7.60 45.64
CA ASN A 546 27.61 -7.15 44.25
C ASN A 546 27.49 -8.32 43.26
N GLN A 547 28.18 -9.44 43.51
CA GLN A 547 28.08 -10.65 42.70
C GLN A 547 26.67 -11.28 42.78
N MET A 548 26.12 -11.40 43.99
CA MET A 548 24.75 -11.90 44.18
C MET A 548 23.70 -10.94 43.59
N ALA A 549 23.89 -9.63 43.73
CA ALA A 549 23.01 -8.63 43.14
C ALA A 549 23.03 -8.68 41.61
N ALA A 550 24.19 -8.91 41.00
CA ALA A 550 24.29 -9.13 39.56
C ALA A 550 23.54 -10.40 39.13
N ALA A 551 23.67 -11.51 39.89
CA ALA A 551 22.93 -12.74 39.64
C ALA A 551 21.40 -12.54 39.71
N VAL A 552 20.93 -11.78 40.71
CA VAL A 552 19.51 -11.42 40.87
C VAL A 552 19.02 -10.56 39.71
N ASN A 553 19.76 -9.52 39.33
CA ASN A 553 19.36 -8.63 38.23
C ASN A 553 19.26 -9.38 36.90
N VAL A 554 20.18 -10.31 36.63
CA VAL A 554 20.12 -11.18 35.45
C VAL A 554 18.91 -12.11 35.52
N SER A 555 18.70 -12.77 36.65
CA SER A 555 17.58 -13.68 36.88
C SER A 555 16.24 -12.97 36.70
N GLN A 556 16.14 -11.73 37.19
CA GLN A 556 14.99 -10.85 37.05
C GLN A 556 14.75 -10.47 35.59
N GLY A 557 15.79 -10.09 34.84
CA GLY A 557 15.68 -9.78 33.41
C GLY A 557 15.16 -10.97 32.60
N LEU A 558 15.73 -12.16 32.81
CA LEU A 558 15.27 -13.39 32.16
C LEU A 558 13.82 -13.75 32.53
N TYR A 559 13.44 -13.56 33.79
CA TYR A 559 12.07 -13.80 34.27
C TYR A 559 11.07 -12.80 33.68
N GLN A 560 11.44 -11.53 33.58
CA GLN A 560 10.56 -10.46 33.08
C GLN A 560 10.35 -10.53 31.57
N TYR A 561 11.41 -10.75 30.79
CA TYR A 561 11.33 -10.75 29.33
C TYR A 561 11.00 -12.14 28.75
N GLY A 562 11.17 -13.21 29.52
CA GLY A 562 10.86 -14.59 29.10
C GLY A 562 9.43 -14.79 28.57
N PRO A 563 8.37 -14.33 29.26
CA PRO A 563 6.98 -14.50 28.80
C PRO A 563 6.67 -13.94 27.41
N PHE A 564 7.43 -12.94 26.94
CA PHE A 564 7.27 -12.40 25.59
C PHE A 564 7.62 -13.42 24.49
N LEU A 565 8.54 -14.35 24.76
CA LEU A 565 8.86 -15.44 23.81
C LEU A 565 7.66 -16.38 23.61
N ASN A 566 6.88 -16.61 24.67
CA ASN A 566 5.65 -17.38 24.58
C ASN A 566 4.57 -16.65 23.76
N GLN A 567 4.55 -15.31 23.78
CA GLN A 567 3.67 -14.49 22.93
C GLN A 567 4.06 -14.50 21.44
N LEU A 568 5.34 -14.80 21.14
CA LEU A 568 5.82 -15.02 19.78
C LEU A 568 5.50 -16.43 19.27
N GLU A 569 5.39 -17.40 20.18
CA GLU A 569 4.97 -18.78 19.89
C GLU A 569 3.47 -18.88 19.59
N ASP A 570 2.62 -18.31 20.45
CA ASP A 570 1.17 -18.35 20.31
C ASP A 570 0.61 -17.31 19.32
N CYS A 571 1.52 -16.52 18.71
CA CYS A 571 1.23 -15.38 17.84
C CYS A 571 0.26 -14.35 18.45
N THR A 572 0.08 -14.30 19.77
CA THR A 572 -0.83 -13.35 20.44
C THR A 572 -0.44 -11.90 20.11
N PHE A 573 0.86 -11.61 20.02
CA PHE A 573 1.36 -10.30 19.58
C PHE A 573 0.83 -9.88 18.19
N VAL A 574 0.81 -10.82 17.24
CA VAL A 574 0.30 -10.58 15.88
C VAL A 574 -1.21 -10.41 15.93
N ARG A 575 -1.90 -11.25 16.70
CA ARG A 575 -3.36 -11.18 16.87
C ARG A 575 -3.81 -9.84 17.43
N ASP A 576 -3.14 -9.34 18.46
CA ASP A 576 -3.43 -8.03 19.07
C ASP A 576 -3.14 -6.88 18.09
N THR A 577 -2.04 -6.99 17.34
CA THR A 577 -1.66 -6.04 16.28
C THR A 577 -2.72 -5.99 15.17
N PHE A 578 -3.20 -7.15 14.70
CA PHE A 578 -4.20 -7.23 13.65
C PHE A 578 -5.57 -6.79 14.10
N THR A 579 -5.99 -7.15 15.31
CA THR A 579 -7.21 -6.65 15.94
C THR A 579 -7.17 -5.12 16.03
N SER A 580 -6.03 -4.55 16.38
CA SER A 580 -5.84 -3.10 16.45
C SER A 580 -5.87 -2.43 15.07
N ILE A 581 -5.25 -3.05 14.05
CA ILE A 581 -5.26 -2.54 12.68
C ILE A 581 -6.66 -2.62 12.07
N ASP A 582 -7.36 -3.73 12.25
CA ASP A 582 -8.71 -3.91 11.74
C ASP A 582 -9.66 -2.87 12.36
N SER A 583 -9.70 -2.78 13.69
CA SER A 583 -10.60 -1.84 14.37
C SER A 583 -10.28 -0.36 14.13
N ASN A 584 -8.99 0.03 14.14
CA ASN A 584 -8.61 1.45 14.14
C ASN A 584 -8.17 1.98 12.78
N ASN A 585 -7.62 1.14 11.89
CA ASN A 585 -6.97 1.59 10.66
C ASN A 585 -7.75 1.21 9.40
N CYS A 586 -8.35 0.01 9.37
CA CYS A 586 -9.04 -0.51 8.19
C CYS A 586 -10.25 0.33 7.73
N PRO A 587 -11.14 0.82 8.62
CA PRO A 587 -12.25 1.69 8.22
C PRO A 587 -11.78 2.96 7.49
N GLY A 588 -10.68 3.55 7.96
CA GLY A 588 -10.05 4.71 7.32
C GLY A 588 -9.45 4.36 5.96
N LEU A 589 -8.69 3.26 5.89
CA LEU A 589 -8.04 2.80 4.67
C LEU A 589 -9.07 2.50 3.57
N GLU A 590 -10.14 1.78 3.89
CA GLU A 590 -11.20 1.44 2.93
C GLU A 590 -11.95 2.69 2.47
N LYS A 591 -12.38 3.54 3.40
CA LYS A 591 -13.13 4.78 3.09
C LYS A 591 -12.32 5.73 2.21
N TYR A 592 -11.08 6.01 2.58
CA TYR A 592 -10.28 7.02 1.86
C TYR A 592 -9.69 6.48 0.56
N SER A 593 -9.36 5.19 0.46
CA SER A 593 -9.02 4.58 -0.84
C SER A 593 -10.21 4.64 -1.80
N ARG A 594 -11.44 4.45 -1.29
CA ARG A 594 -12.68 4.63 -2.07
C ARG A 594 -12.85 6.04 -2.60
N TRP A 595 -12.61 7.05 -1.76
CA TRP A 595 -12.70 8.45 -2.17
C TRP A 595 -11.72 8.81 -3.29
N VAL A 596 -10.51 8.24 -3.27
CA VAL A 596 -9.50 8.51 -4.32
C VAL A 596 -9.99 8.03 -5.69
N TYR A 597 -10.46 6.77 -5.81
CA TYR A 597 -10.91 6.30 -7.12
C TYR A 597 -12.21 6.97 -7.56
N ILE A 598 -13.15 7.27 -6.64
CA ILE A 598 -14.37 8.04 -6.96
C ILE A 598 -13.99 9.42 -7.50
N GLY A 599 -13.08 10.14 -6.82
CA GLY A 599 -12.60 11.44 -7.25
C GLY A 599 -11.96 11.39 -8.65
N LEU A 600 -11.11 10.39 -8.90
CA LEU A 600 -10.52 10.19 -10.22
C LEU A 600 -11.59 9.94 -11.29
N VAL A 601 -12.55 9.03 -11.06
CA VAL A 601 -13.62 8.72 -12.02
C VAL A 601 -14.46 9.96 -12.32
N MET A 602 -14.83 10.75 -11.30
CA MET A 602 -15.61 11.98 -11.49
C MET A 602 -14.86 13.01 -12.34
N VAL A 603 -13.58 13.27 -12.05
CA VAL A 603 -12.77 14.22 -12.84
C VAL A 603 -12.56 13.72 -14.27
N SER A 604 -12.23 12.44 -14.45
CA SER A 604 -12.02 11.84 -15.76
C SER A 604 -13.28 11.92 -16.62
N ALA A 605 -14.44 11.54 -16.08
CA ALA A 605 -15.72 11.58 -16.79
C ALA A 605 -16.13 13.04 -17.12
N ALA A 606 -15.97 13.96 -16.18
CA ALA A 606 -16.32 15.37 -16.38
C ALA A 606 -15.45 16.02 -17.48
N VAL A 607 -14.14 15.78 -17.47
CA VAL A 607 -13.23 16.30 -18.51
C VAL A 607 -13.47 15.60 -19.86
N MET A 608 -13.68 14.28 -19.87
CA MET A 608 -14.04 13.53 -21.08
C MET A 608 -15.26 14.15 -21.78
N LEU A 609 -16.33 14.42 -21.03
CA LEU A 609 -17.55 15.04 -21.56
C LEU A 609 -17.29 16.49 -21.99
N SER A 610 -16.51 17.24 -21.21
CA SER A 610 -16.12 18.61 -21.55
C SER A 610 -15.39 18.70 -22.90
N LEU A 611 -14.49 17.75 -23.21
CA LEU A 611 -13.78 17.70 -24.49
C LEU A 611 -14.73 17.53 -25.67
N VAL A 612 -15.72 16.64 -25.55
CA VAL A 612 -16.75 16.43 -26.59
C VAL A 612 -17.55 17.71 -26.81
N PHE A 613 -18.03 18.34 -25.73
CA PHE A 613 -18.85 19.54 -25.83
C PHE A 613 -18.06 20.79 -26.23
N TRP A 614 -16.75 20.87 -25.98
CA TRP A 614 -15.91 21.94 -26.54
C TRP A 614 -15.91 21.91 -28.06
N VAL A 615 -15.79 20.74 -28.67
CA VAL A 615 -15.81 20.59 -30.13
C VAL A 615 -17.18 20.98 -30.69
N VAL A 616 -18.27 20.52 -30.06
CA VAL A 616 -19.65 20.83 -30.48
C VAL A 616 -19.94 22.34 -30.35
N TYR A 617 -19.64 22.93 -29.20
CA TYR A 617 -19.88 24.35 -28.95
C TYR A 617 -19.03 25.24 -29.88
N ALA A 618 -17.75 24.92 -30.07
CA ALA A 618 -16.88 25.67 -30.98
C ALA A 618 -17.32 25.55 -32.45
N ARG A 619 -17.96 24.44 -32.83
CA ARG A 619 -18.58 24.27 -34.16
C ARG A 619 -19.85 25.11 -34.29
N GLU A 620 -20.81 24.99 -33.38
CA GLU A 620 -22.08 25.75 -33.43
C GLU A 620 -21.84 27.27 -33.38
N ARG A 621 -20.88 27.72 -32.58
CA ARG A 621 -20.50 29.13 -32.54
C ARG A 621 -19.99 29.65 -33.88
N ARG A 622 -19.19 28.86 -34.61
CA ARG A 622 -18.73 29.23 -35.96
C ARG A 622 -19.92 29.41 -36.89
N HIS A 623 -20.86 28.46 -36.90
CA HIS A 623 -22.06 28.55 -37.73
C HIS A 623 -22.88 29.80 -37.39
N ARG A 624 -22.98 30.19 -36.11
CA ARG A 624 -23.63 31.45 -35.71
C ARG A 624 -22.95 32.69 -36.30
N VAL A 625 -21.61 32.75 -36.29
CA VAL A 625 -20.86 33.90 -36.83
C VAL A 625 -20.98 33.94 -38.36
N TYR A 626 -20.80 32.81 -39.04
CA TYR A 626 -20.97 32.72 -40.49
C TYR A 626 -22.38 33.09 -40.93
N ASN A 627 -23.42 32.60 -40.24
CA ASN A 627 -24.82 32.93 -40.57
C ASN A 627 -25.12 34.41 -40.34
N LYS A 628 -24.58 35.03 -39.28
CA LYS A 628 -24.71 36.48 -39.06
C LYS A 628 -24.03 37.30 -40.15
N GLN A 629 -22.83 36.90 -40.59
CA GLN A 629 -22.09 37.56 -41.67
C GLN A 629 -22.80 37.38 -43.02
N PHE A 630 -23.33 36.19 -43.31
CA PHE A 630 -24.09 35.91 -44.52
C PHE A 630 -25.38 36.75 -44.56
N ALA A 631 -26.14 36.79 -43.47
CA ALA A 631 -27.35 37.62 -43.36
C ALA A 631 -27.06 39.12 -43.52
N ALA A 632 -25.95 39.61 -42.97
CA ALA A 632 -25.51 40.99 -43.16
C ALA A 632 -25.14 41.30 -44.62
N ARG A 633 -24.49 40.35 -45.32
CA ARG A 633 -24.06 40.51 -46.72
C ARG A 633 -25.22 40.38 -47.71
N SER A 634 -26.19 39.50 -47.44
CA SER A 634 -27.42 39.38 -48.26
C SER A 634 -28.37 40.57 -48.09
N GLY A 635 -28.34 41.25 -46.94
CA GLY A 635 -29.12 42.47 -46.70
C GLY A 635 -28.58 43.74 -47.38
N GLN A 636 -27.36 43.70 -47.92
CA GLN A 636 -26.70 44.85 -48.59
C GLN A 636 -26.82 44.83 -50.13
N GLY A 637 -27.49 43.81 -50.71
CA GLY A 637 -27.52 43.56 -52.16
C GLY A 637 -28.76 44.04 -52.91
N THR A 638 -29.55 44.97 -52.39
CA THR A 638 -30.78 45.45 -53.07
C THR A 638 -30.80 46.96 -53.18
N TYR A 639 -30.09 47.50 -54.18
CA TYR A 639 -30.42 48.79 -54.78
C TYR A 639 -31.12 48.50 -56.13
N PRO A 640 -32.32 49.03 -56.39
CA PRO A 640 -33.01 48.80 -57.66
C PRO A 640 -32.31 49.58 -58.78
N VAL A 641 -31.96 48.87 -59.84
CA VAL A 641 -31.69 49.44 -61.16
C VAL A 641 -33.01 49.99 -61.69
N GLN A 642 -33.05 51.31 -61.92
CA GLN A 642 -34.18 51.99 -62.54
C GLN A 642 -33.92 52.04 -64.04
N ASP A 643 -34.62 51.19 -64.81
CA ASP A 643 -34.59 51.25 -66.27
C ASP A 643 -35.69 52.20 -66.80
N LYS A 644 -35.20 53.21 -67.54
CA LYS A 644 -35.76 53.98 -68.66
C LYS A 644 -37.27 54.01 -68.91
N GLU A 645 -37.76 55.24 -69.14
CA GLU A 645 -38.88 55.49 -70.05
C GLU A 645 -38.57 56.71 -70.94
N SER A 646 -38.82 56.56 -72.24
CA SER A 646 -38.70 57.56 -73.29
C SER A 646 -40.09 57.82 -73.88
N GLU A 647 -40.56 59.07 -73.84
CA GLU A 647 -41.54 59.75 -74.73
C GLU A 647 -41.78 61.13 -74.07
N THR A 648 -41.43 62.28 -74.65
CA THR A 648 -41.82 62.84 -75.95
C THR A 648 -40.81 63.89 -76.41
#